data_AF-A0A2P1PNV1-F1
#
_entry.id   AF-A0A2P1PNV1-F1
#
_cell.length_a   1.000
_cell.length_b   1.000
_cell.length_c   1.000
_cell.angle_alpha   90.00
_cell.angle_beta   90.00
_cell.angle_gamma   90.00
#
_symmetry.space_group_name_H-M   'P 1'
#
loop_
_entity.id
_entity.type
_entity.pdbx_description
1 polymer ?
#
loop_
_entity_poly.entity_id
_entity_poly.type
_entity_poly.pdbx_seq_one_letter_code
_entity_poly.pdbx_strand_id
1 'polypeptide(L)'
;MVWMWLSVCGSVQAGTLIIPGPFDSVSFGTSVTWLPNGNLVVTDPNAGPSAVGAVYLYRPDGSLISTLKGGSANDNVGSGGTRVLPGGNFLVISPSWRNGANASAGAVTFVNASTGLSGTVSALNSLVGVGNLDSSNRQVVVLNSGHYLVHSPLADLPGLVNGGAITWGSGQVGVSGEISATNSLVSPNVAGFNGLSLAELTNGNFVLGLPLWNQVGAAVWCPGQSGCIGQVESNIALTGTTTSDLVGIGVTPLSNGHYVVTSTNWDGPAGANQGAVTWANGVTGLAGSVSPANSWIGSSPSDNIGDGGVTALSNGNFVIASRSWANAGAVRAGAVTWVSGTGSTSGVVGPGNSMIGTQQDDGVGSIIVALSNGNYVVGAPNWNNPSAVAVGAARWGNGQLSTIGPLSSANAVVGTVAGDLANLQIESLPSGNYLLRAGTWNNGLATDAGAAIWGNGQTGTSGIVSAAIAVVGTTSGDQIGTAYKLLTNGNLLVGSGSWTNGSIAGAGLLAFMNGSTGGTGVVSGSNAIIGTSTNDGVGLFSVALTNGNYLVLSHSWDGTAANIGAVTWGNGTTGTSGPVSTANSVVGGSFNDGSSPIPALPTSKGDAVIAMSGFDVPGRSDAGMMSLVKGNGPSSAVLTTSNAYVGGSASEFMGTGVGTTVTPDDRLVIVSSNWDTGVAPLNVGAICLLDATVPISGQSGDSSCITGTVANQGSSLKAAYSTLRQQLAVGKPAENVVVLFDFRLLADSFE
;
A
#
# COMPACT_ATOMS: atom_id res chain seq x y z
N MET A 1 -44.93 40.01 36.97
CA MET A 1 -45.34 38.95 36.04
C MET A 1 -44.16 38.66 35.13
N VAL A 2 -43.39 37.62 35.44
CA VAL A 2 -42.28 37.15 34.61
C VAL A 2 -42.68 35.75 34.17
N TRP A 3 -42.79 35.55 32.87
CA TRP A 3 -43.14 34.26 32.27
C TRP A 3 -41.93 33.34 32.32
N MET A 4 -42.14 32.18 32.94
CA MET A 4 -41.20 31.08 33.08
C MET A 4 -41.34 30.18 31.84
N TRP A 5 -40.32 30.13 30.98
CA TRP A 5 -40.20 29.07 29.99
C TRP A 5 -39.39 27.94 30.61
N LEU A 6 -40.10 26.84 30.89
CA LEU A 6 -39.51 25.55 31.20
C LEU A 6 -39.00 24.95 29.87
N SER A 7 -37.69 25.02 29.62
CA SER A 7 -37.10 24.27 28.51
C SER A 7 -36.90 22.83 28.96
N VAL A 8 -37.76 21.92 28.49
CA VAL A 8 -37.54 20.48 28.63
C VAL A 8 -36.46 20.11 27.62
N CYS A 9 -35.21 20.09 28.07
CA CYS A 9 -34.10 19.54 27.29
C CYS A 9 -34.22 18.00 27.37
N GLY A 10 -34.89 17.40 26.38
CA GLY A 10 -34.86 15.96 26.18
C GLY A 10 -33.54 15.58 25.49
N SER A 11 -32.72 14.77 26.16
CA SER A 11 -31.61 14.06 25.53
C SER A 11 -32.16 13.19 24.39
N VAL A 12 -31.88 13.54 23.14
CA VAL A 12 -32.23 12.69 22.01
C VAL A 12 -31.18 11.59 21.92
N GLN A 13 -31.58 10.38 22.32
CA GLN A 13 -30.75 9.19 22.29
C GLN A 13 -30.42 8.81 20.83
N ALA A 14 -29.17 8.45 20.56
CA ALA A 14 -28.75 7.90 19.27
C ALA A 14 -29.66 6.72 18.86
N GLY A 15 -30.08 6.71 17.60
CA GLY A 15 -30.93 5.66 17.06
C GLY A 15 -30.11 4.43 16.69
N THR A 16 -30.32 3.32 17.39
CA THR A 16 -29.85 1.99 16.98
C THR A 16 -30.95 1.24 16.26
N LEU A 17 -30.69 0.76 15.04
CA LEU A 17 -31.53 -0.20 14.34
C LEU A 17 -30.86 -1.58 14.35
N ILE A 18 -31.53 -2.57 14.92
CA ILE A 18 -31.06 -3.96 14.94
C ILE A 18 -31.74 -4.72 13.80
N ILE A 19 -30.93 -5.27 12.90
CA ILE A 19 -31.36 -6.19 11.85
C ILE A 19 -31.11 -7.61 12.35
N PRO A 20 -32.15 -8.36 12.76
CA PRO A 20 -31.98 -9.74 13.15
C PRO A 20 -31.63 -10.61 11.94
N GLY A 21 -30.82 -11.63 12.18
CA GLY A 21 -30.58 -12.68 11.19
C GLY A 21 -31.90 -13.25 10.67
N PRO A 22 -32.06 -13.44 9.34
CA PRO A 22 -33.25 -14.06 8.77
C PRO A 22 -33.49 -15.49 9.27
N PHE A 23 -34.63 -16.09 8.92
CA PHE A 23 -34.89 -17.50 9.21
C PHE A 23 -33.76 -18.41 8.70
N ASP A 24 -33.34 -19.37 9.52
CA ASP A 24 -32.17 -20.26 9.35
C ASP A 24 -30.79 -19.59 9.33
N SER A 25 -30.67 -18.32 9.70
CA SER A 25 -29.35 -17.70 9.89
C SER A 25 -28.60 -18.30 11.08
N VAL A 26 -27.27 -18.32 10.99
CA VAL A 26 -26.38 -18.92 11.99
C VAL A 26 -25.28 -17.95 12.40
N SER A 27 -24.72 -17.22 11.43
CA SER A 27 -23.59 -16.30 11.62
C SER A 27 -23.80 -15.00 10.86
N PHE A 28 -25.01 -14.46 10.93
CA PHE A 28 -25.40 -13.24 10.23
C PHE A 28 -24.52 -12.05 10.63
N GLY A 29 -23.97 -11.34 9.64
CA GLY A 29 -23.02 -10.26 9.88
C GLY A 29 -21.55 -10.69 9.83
N THR A 30 -21.24 -11.91 9.36
CA THR A 30 -19.86 -12.38 9.14
C THR A 30 -19.04 -11.40 8.30
N SER A 31 -19.69 -10.72 7.35
CA SER A 31 -19.19 -9.52 6.69
C SER A 31 -20.33 -8.52 6.53
N VAL A 32 -20.02 -7.23 6.65
CA VAL A 32 -20.92 -6.11 6.37
C VAL A 32 -20.22 -5.12 5.44
N THR A 33 -20.90 -4.70 4.37
CA THR A 33 -20.32 -3.83 3.35
C THR A 33 -21.33 -2.79 2.90
N TRP A 34 -20.99 -1.49 3.07
CA TRP A 34 -21.76 -0.42 2.45
C TRP A 34 -21.44 -0.30 0.97
N LEU A 35 -22.47 -0.22 0.13
CA LEU A 35 -22.35 0.05 -1.29
C LEU A 35 -22.41 1.57 -1.55
N PRO A 36 -21.82 2.06 -2.66
CA PRO A 36 -21.85 3.48 -3.01
C PRO A 36 -23.25 4.08 -3.16
N ASN A 37 -24.25 3.27 -3.53
CA ASN A 37 -25.65 3.70 -3.59
C ASN A 37 -26.33 3.80 -2.21
N GLY A 38 -25.58 3.49 -1.15
CA GLY A 38 -26.04 3.50 0.23
C GLY A 38 -26.62 2.18 0.71
N ASN A 39 -26.87 1.18 -0.15
CA ASN A 39 -27.38 -0.12 0.31
C ASN A 39 -26.32 -0.90 1.12
N LEU A 40 -26.77 -1.86 1.91
CA LEU A 40 -25.92 -2.69 2.77
C LEU A 40 -25.92 -4.15 2.30
N VAL A 41 -24.73 -4.73 2.15
CA VAL A 41 -24.57 -6.17 1.90
C VAL A 41 -24.15 -6.86 3.20
N VAL A 42 -24.83 -7.95 3.54
CA VAL A 42 -24.56 -8.76 4.72
C VAL A 42 -24.36 -10.22 4.30
N THR A 43 -23.30 -10.86 4.79
CA THR A 43 -23.06 -12.29 4.54
C THR A 43 -23.40 -13.13 5.78
N ASP A 44 -23.95 -14.32 5.52
CA ASP A 44 -24.07 -15.41 6.49
C ASP A 44 -23.68 -16.74 5.82
N PRO A 45 -22.38 -17.05 5.77
CA PRO A 45 -21.88 -18.24 5.10
C PRO A 45 -22.33 -19.57 5.72
N ASN A 46 -22.90 -19.54 6.92
CA ASN A 46 -23.40 -20.73 7.63
C ASN A 46 -24.93 -20.83 7.66
N ALA A 47 -25.65 -19.92 6.99
CA ALA A 47 -27.10 -19.95 6.92
C ALA A 47 -27.63 -21.27 6.34
N GLY A 48 -28.82 -21.68 6.78
CA GLY A 48 -29.54 -22.85 6.31
C GLY A 48 -29.01 -24.19 6.83
N PRO A 49 -29.70 -25.30 6.51
CA PRO A 49 -29.30 -26.63 6.96
C PRO A 49 -27.94 -26.99 6.39
N SER A 50 -27.00 -27.37 7.25
CA SER A 50 -25.65 -27.79 6.86
C SER A 50 -24.89 -26.73 6.03
N ALA A 51 -25.02 -25.45 6.39
CA ALA A 51 -24.23 -24.35 5.86
C ALA A 51 -24.32 -24.19 4.33
N VAL A 52 -25.54 -24.07 3.79
CA VAL A 52 -25.74 -23.67 2.38
C VAL A 52 -25.23 -22.25 2.13
N GLY A 53 -25.29 -21.39 3.15
CA GLY A 53 -24.85 -20.01 3.12
C GLY A 53 -25.78 -19.07 2.35
N ALA A 54 -25.73 -17.79 2.71
CA ALA A 54 -26.54 -16.75 2.09
C ALA A 54 -25.86 -15.37 2.09
N VAL A 55 -26.21 -14.56 1.10
CA VAL A 55 -25.87 -13.14 1.03
C VAL A 55 -27.15 -12.33 0.84
N TYR A 56 -27.27 -11.29 1.65
CA TYR A 56 -28.44 -10.44 1.73
C TYR A 56 -28.08 -9.02 1.31
N LEU A 57 -28.95 -8.41 0.51
CA LEU A 57 -28.87 -7.00 0.15
C LEU A 57 -30.01 -6.28 0.86
N TYR A 58 -29.69 -5.27 1.66
CA TYR A 58 -30.63 -4.47 2.43
C TYR A 58 -30.63 -3.02 1.97
N ARG A 59 -31.80 -2.39 2.05
CA ARG A 59 -31.89 -0.93 2.08
C ARG A 59 -31.39 -0.41 3.42
N PRO A 60 -31.06 0.89 3.51
CA PRO A 60 -30.46 1.44 4.73
C PRO A 60 -31.41 1.57 5.91
N ASP A 61 -32.72 1.43 5.65
CA ASP A 61 -33.76 1.33 6.68
C ASP A 61 -33.90 -0.10 7.24
N GLY A 62 -33.05 -1.04 6.82
CA GLY A 62 -33.11 -2.44 7.23
C GLY A 62 -34.10 -3.30 6.42
N SER A 63 -34.78 -2.76 5.42
CA SER A 63 -35.66 -3.56 4.55
C SER A 63 -34.87 -4.41 3.56
N LEU A 64 -35.23 -5.70 3.44
CA LEU A 64 -34.56 -6.64 2.55
C LEU A 64 -34.89 -6.34 1.07
N ILE A 65 -33.88 -6.33 0.21
CA ILE A 65 -34.00 -6.20 -1.26
C ILE A 65 -33.94 -7.58 -1.93
N SER A 66 -32.89 -8.36 -1.64
CA SER A 66 -32.67 -9.65 -2.29
C SER A 66 -31.93 -10.65 -1.41
N THR A 67 -32.04 -11.93 -1.74
CA THR A 67 -31.30 -13.02 -1.08
C THR A 67 -30.75 -14.01 -2.09
N LEU A 68 -29.43 -14.11 -2.14
CA LEU A 68 -28.69 -15.13 -2.89
C LEU A 68 -28.29 -16.25 -1.92
N LYS A 69 -28.56 -17.51 -2.25
CA LYS A 69 -28.28 -18.65 -1.36
C LYS A 69 -27.67 -19.85 -2.08
N GLY A 70 -27.04 -20.73 -1.29
CA GLY A 70 -26.64 -22.07 -1.75
C GLY A 70 -27.84 -22.97 -2.02
N GLY A 71 -27.62 -24.00 -2.84
CA GLY A 71 -28.60 -25.03 -3.16
C GLY A 71 -28.35 -26.34 -2.42
N SER A 72 -27.11 -26.56 -1.98
CA SER A 72 -26.64 -27.80 -1.39
C SER A 72 -25.89 -27.56 -0.08
N ALA A 73 -25.84 -28.58 0.78
CA ALA A 73 -25.06 -28.56 2.00
C ALA A 73 -23.58 -28.26 1.73
N ASN A 74 -22.99 -27.39 2.55
CA ASN A 74 -21.61 -26.91 2.46
C ASN A 74 -21.29 -26.12 1.18
N ASP A 75 -22.30 -25.48 0.56
CA ASP A 75 -22.03 -24.49 -0.49
C ASP A 75 -21.38 -23.22 0.09
N ASN A 76 -21.68 -22.91 1.36
CA ASN A 76 -21.19 -21.74 2.10
C ASN A 76 -21.18 -20.46 1.27
N VAL A 77 -22.29 -20.14 0.58
CA VAL A 77 -22.38 -18.96 -0.29
C VAL A 77 -22.02 -17.69 0.48
N GLY A 78 -21.10 -16.90 -0.07
CA GLY A 78 -20.57 -15.69 0.55
C GLY A 78 -19.40 -15.88 1.53
N SER A 79 -18.89 -17.11 1.69
CA SER A 79 -17.72 -17.41 2.54
C SER A 79 -16.42 -16.73 2.10
N GLY A 80 -16.28 -16.41 0.81
CA GLY A 80 -15.17 -15.61 0.28
C GLY A 80 -15.38 -14.09 0.41
N GLY A 81 -16.48 -13.66 1.04
CA GLY A 81 -16.88 -12.26 1.18
C GLY A 81 -17.45 -11.65 -0.10
N THR A 82 -17.48 -10.32 -0.11
CA THR A 82 -17.99 -9.53 -1.24
C THR A 82 -16.96 -8.55 -1.76
N ARG A 83 -16.96 -8.32 -3.08
CA ARG A 83 -16.09 -7.34 -3.73
C ARG A 83 -16.93 -6.26 -4.42
N VAL A 84 -16.86 -5.03 -3.92
CA VAL A 84 -17.51 -3.89 -4.57
C VAL A 84 -16.71 -3.47 -5.81
N LEU A 85 -17.39 -3.25 -6.92
CA LEU A 85 -16.83 -2.78 -8.17
C LEU A 85 -16.93 -1.25 -8.26
N PRO A 86 -16.07 -0.56 -9.04
CA PRO A 86 -16.10 0.90 -9.20
C PRO A 86 -17.45 1.45 -9.65
N GLY A 87 -18.21 0.68 -10.45
CA GLY A 87 -19.57 1.03 -10.88
C GLY A 87 -20.64 0.89 -9.79
N GLY A 88 -20.29 0.48 -8.57
CA GLY A 88 -21.18 0.33 -7.43
C GLY A 88 -21.79 -1.07 -7.27
N ASN A 89 -21.88 -1.86 -8.36
CA ASN A 89 -22.24 -3.28 -8.31
C ASN A 89 -21.22 -4.09 -7.51
N PHE A 90 -21.53 -5.35 -7.19
CA PHE A 90 -20.64 -6.17 -6.38
C PHE A 90 -20.61 -7.63 -6.83
N LEU A 91 -19.57 -8.33 -6.40
CA LEU A 91 -19.39 -9.76 -6.60
C LEU A 91 -19.55 -10.48 -5.27
N VAL A 92 -20.20 -11.64 -5.30
CA VAL A 92 -20.24 -12.61 -4.19
C VAL A 92 -19.28 -13.74 -4.52
N ILE A 93 -18.34 -14.01 -3.61
CA ILE A 93 -17.31 -15.03 -3.79
C ILE A 93 -17.65 -16.22 -2.88
N SER A 94 -17.83 -17.39 -3.48
CA SER A 94 -18.28 -18.61 -2.79
C SER A 94 -17.33 -19.77 -3.13
N PRO A 95 -16.13 -19.83 -2.54
CA PRO A 95 -15.13 -20.84 -2.87
C PRO A 95 -15.63 -22.27 -2.60
N SER A 96 -16.37 -22.52 -1.52
CA SER A 96 -16.84 -23.86 -1.17
C SER A 96 -18.03 -24.36 -2.01
N TRP A 97 -18.60 -23.53 -2.88
CA TRP A 97 -19.79 -23.88 -3.67
C TRP A 97 -19.58 -25.16 -4.49
N ARG A 98 -20.59 -26.04 -4.51
CA ARG A 98 -20.50 -27.35 -5.15
C ARG A 98 -21.17 -27.36 -6.52
N ASN A 99 -20.50 -27.93 -7.53
CA ASN A 99 -21.12 -28.23 -8.82
C ASN A 99 -21.52 -29.72 -8.86
N GLY A 100 -22.75 -30.03 -8.45
CA GLY A 100 -23.20 -31.43 -8.33
C GLY A 100 -22.36 -32.21 -7.32
N ALA A 101 -21.67 -33.26 -7.77
CA ALA A 101 -20.79 -34.07 -6.93
C ALA A 101 -19.43 -33.40 -6.63
N ASN A 102 -19.07 -32.35 -7.37
CA ASN A 102 -17.75 -31.73 -7.28
C ASN A 102 -17.71 -30.72 -6.12
N ALA A 103 -16.93 -31.05 -5.09
CA ALA A 103 -16.76 -30.23 -3.90
C ALA A 103 -15.78 -29.08 -4.18
N SER A 104 -16.12 -27.88 -3.70
CA SER A 104 -15.31 -26.66 -3.90
C SER A 104 -14.97 -26.40 -5.38
N ALA A 105 -15.94 -26.65 -6.26
CA ALA A 105 -15.87 -26.15 -7.63
C ALA A 105 -15.87 -24.60 -7.62
N GLY A 106 -16.56 -24.02 -6.64
CA GLY A 106 -16.66 -22.62 -6.31
C GLY A 106 -17.42 -21.78 -7.32
N ALA A 107 -17.95 -20.66 -6.87
CA ALA A 107 -18.70 -19.72 -7.70
C ALA A 107 -18.27 -18.27 -7.46
N VAL A 108 -18.30 -17.47 -8.52
CA VAL A 108 -18.27 -16.00 -8.46
C VAL A 108 -19.54 -15.48 -9.11
N THR A 109 -20.35 -14.77 -8.32
CA THR A 109 -21.67 -14.29 -8.75
C THR A 109 -21.67 -12.77 -8.83
N PHE A 110 -22.04 -12.23 -9.98
CA PHE A 110 -22.28 -10.80 -10.15
C PHE A 110 -23.66 -10.42 -9.60
N VAL A 111 -23.72 -9.31 -8.85
CA VAL A 111 -24.97 -8.81 -8.26
C VAL A 111 -25.11 -7.31 -8.52
N ASN A 112 -26.26 -6.92 -9.06
CA ASN A 112 -26.62 -5.51 -9.23
C ASN A 112 -26.89 -4.86 -7.85
N ALA A 113 -26.24 -3.74 -7.57
CA ALA A 113 -26.32 -3.09 -6.26
C ALA A 113 -27.71 -2.52 -5.90
N SER A 114 -28.54 -2.26 -6.90
CA SER A 114 -29.85 -1.62 -6.74
C SER A 114 -30.99 -2.64 -6.73
N THR A 115 -30.97 -3.60 -7.65
CA THR A 115 -32.02 -4.63 -7.77
C THR A 115 -31.69 -5.92 -7.02
N GLY A 116 -30.42 -6.15 -6.70
CA GLY A 116 -29.96 -7.40 -6.12
C GLY A 116 -30.05 -8.59 -7.08
N LEU A 117 -29.88 -9.77 -6.51
CA LEU A 117 -30.07 -11.07 -7.17
C LEU A 117 -30.70 -12.03 -6.16
N SER A 118 -31.88 -12.54 -6.48
CA SER A 118 -32.60 -13.50 -5.63
C SER A 118 -32.60 -14.88 -6.27
N GLY A 119 -32.32 -15.91 -5.47
CA GLY A 119 -32.36 -17.30 -5.91
C GLY A 119 -31.16 -18.11 -5.48
N THR A 120 -30.98 -19.25 -6.14
CA THR A 120 -29.90 -20.21 -5.86
C THR A 120 -28.72 -20.02 -6.81
N VAL A 121 -27.50 -20.08 -6.30
CA VAL A 121 -26.27 -20.05 -7.11
C VAL A 121 -26.23 -21.24 -8.08
N SER A 122 -25.96 -20.97 -9.36
CA SER A 122 -25.80 -21.98 -10.43
C SER A 122 -25.00 -21.43 -11.60
N ALA A 123 -24.65 -22.29 -12.58
CA ALA A 123 -24.00 -21.86 -13.82
C ALA A 123 -24.83 -20.84 -14.65
N LEU A 124 -26.14 -20.70 -14.40
CA LEU A 124 -26.99 -19.74 -15.12
C LEU A 124 -26.79 -18.29 -14.67
N ASN A 125 -26.32 -18.08 -13.43
CA ASN A 125 -26.18 -16.74 -12.84
C ASN A 125 -24.78 -16.47 -12.29
N SER A 126 -23.90 -17.47 -12.31
CA SER A 126 -22.57 -17.41 -11.73
C SER A 126 -21.55 -18.03 -12.66
N LEU A 127 -20.32 -17.54 -12.60
CA LEU A 127 -19.17 -18.25 -13.16
C LEU A 127 -18.80 -19.35 -12.17
N VAL A 128 -18.78 -20.60 -12.63
CA VAL A 128 -18.57 -21.77 -11.76
C VAL A 128 -17.46 -22.67 -12.28
N GLY A 129 -16.74 -23.31 -11.36
CA GLY A 129 -15.84 -24.42 -11.70
C GLY A 129 -16.61 -25.65 -12.14
N VAL A 130 -15.91 -26.56 -12.81
CA VAL A 130 -16.45 -27.85 -13.25
C VAL A 130 -15.85 -29.01 -12.49
N GLY A 131 -14.65 -28.85 -11.93
CA GLY A 131 -13.87 -29.85 -11.21
C GLY A 131 -13.93 -29.74 -9.69
N ASN A 132 -13.32 -30.73 -9.03
CA ASN A 132 -13.12 -30.67 -7.58
C ASN A 132 -11.97 -29.72 -7.27
N LEU A 133 -12.14 -28.88 -6.24
CA LEU A 133 -11.12 -27.94 -5.79
C LEU A 133 -10.70 -26.86 -6.81
N ASP A 134 -11.44 -26.67 -7.91
CA ASP A 134 -11.23 -25.61 -8.91
C ASP A 134 -11.17 -24.19 -8.32
N SER A 135 -11.80 -23.99 -7.16
CA SER A 135 -11.79 -22.70 -6.46
C SER A 135 -10.55 -22.47 -5.61
N SER A 136 -9.72 -23.49 -5.43
CA SER A 136 -8.52 -23.41 -4.61
C SER A 136 -7.56 -22.41 -5.26
N ASN A 137 -7.10 -21.43 -4.48
CA ASN A 137 -6.31 -20.29 -4.95
C ASN A 137 -7.00 -19.41 -6.02
N ARG A 138 -8.32 -19.45 -6.13
CA ARG A 138 -9.06 -18.55 -7.02
C ARG A 138 -8.93 -17.11 -6.52
N GLN A 139 -8.64 -16.20 -7.45
CA GLN A 139 -8.54 -14.78 -7.18
C GLN A 139 -9.48 -13.98 -8.09
N VAL A 140 -10.06 -12.92 -7.54
CA VAL A 140 -10.86 -11.96 -8.30
C VAL A 140 -10.14 -10.63 -8.29
N VAL A 141 -9.76 -10.17 -9.48
CA VAL A 141 -9.06 -8.90 -9.69
C VAL A 141 -10.02 -7.91 -10.30
N VAL A 142 -10.19 -6.76 -9.67
CA VAL A 142 -11.01 -5.66 -10.21
C VAL A 142 -10.09 -4.79 -11.06
N LEU A 143 -10.47 -4.59 -12.32
CA LEU A 143 -9.75 -3.75 -13.27
C LEU A 143 -10.11 -2.28 -13.06
N ASN A 144 -9.18 -1.38 -13.39
CA ASN A 144 -9.36 0.08 -13.38
C ASN A 144 -10.49 0.53 -14.30
N SER A 145 -10.78 -0.25 -15.35
CA SER A 145 -11.92 -0.05 -16.25
C SER A 145 -13.28 -0.30 -15.59
N GLY A 146 -13.31 -0.86 -14.37
CA GLY A 146 -14.53 -1.24 -13.66
C GLY A 146 -15.02 -2.67 -13.96
N HIS A 147 -14.34 -3.39 -14.86
CA HIS A 147 -14.53 -4.82 -15.12
C HIS A 147 -13.75 -5.67 -14.12
N TYR A 148 -13.83 -6.99 -14.23
CA TYR A 148 -13.08 -7.88 -13.34
C TYR A 148 -12.54 -9.11 -14.07
N LEU A 149 -11.48 -9.70 -13.54
CA LEU A 149 -10.94 -10.99 -13.94
C LEU A 149 -11.14 -12.00 -12.81
N VAL A 150 -11.52 -13.23 -13.18
CA VAL A 150 -11.52 -14.38 -12.28
C VAL A 150 -10.37 -15.29 -12.70
N HIS A 151 -9.31 -15.30 -11.89
CA HIS A 151 -8.16 -16.18 -12.06
C HIS A 151 -8.43 -17.49 -11.32
N SER A 152 -8.57 -18.58 -12.06
CA SER A 152 -8.80 -19.93 -11.54
C SER A 152 -7.63 -20.83 -11.94
N PRO A 153 -6.51 -20.81 -11.19
CA PRO A 153 -5.27 -21.49 -11.58
C PRO A 153 -5.41 -23.02 -11.67
N LEU A 154 -6.40 -23.57 -10.96
CA LEU A 154 -6.67 -25.01 -10.87
C LEU A 154 -7.98 -25.40 -11.57
N ALA A 155 -8.48 -24.57 -12.49
CA ALA A 155 -9.68 -24.92 -13.24
C ALA A 155 -9.46 -26.21 -14.04
N ASP A 156 -10.30 -27.20 -13.81
CA ASP A 156 -10.45 -28.35 -14.70
C ASP A 156 -11.09 -27.92 -16.02
N LEU A 157 -10.62 -28.50 -17.12
CA LEU A 157 -11.08 -28.24 -18.48
C LEU A 157 -11.40 -29.56 -19.17
N PRO A 158 -12.20 -29.56 -20.25
CA PRO A 158 -12.48 -30.78 -21.00
C PRO A 158 -11.19 -31.51 -21.43
N GLY A 159 -10.94 -32.68 -20.83
CA GLY A 159 -9.75 -33.50 -21.11
C GLY A 159 -8.46 -33.06 -20.41
N LEU A 160 -8.50 -32.06 -19.52
CA LEU A 160 -7.32 -31.55 -18.81
C LEU A 160 -7.65 -31.18 -17.36
N VAL A 161 -7.09 -31.91 -16.42
CA VAL A 161 -7.21 -31.63 -14.98
C VAL A 161 -6.22 -30.52 -14.60
N ASN A 162 -6.68 -29.51 -13.84
CA ASN A 162 -5.89 -28.34 -13.41
C ASN A 162 -5.20 -27.59 -14.57
N GLY A 163 -5.88 -27.40 -15.69
CA GLY A 163 -5.36 -26.63 -16.82
C GLY A 163 -5.25 -25.13 -16.51
N GLY A 164 -6.14 -24.63 -15.65
CA GLY A 164 -6.20 -23.24 -15.26
C GLY A 164 -6.89 -22.36 -16.30
N ALA A 165 -7.48 -21.27 -15.83
CA ALA A 165 -8.24 -20.34 -16.65
C ALA A 165 -8.21 -18.91 -16.10
N ILE A 166 -8.34 -17.95 -17.01
CA ILE A 166 -8.63 -16.55 -16.71
C ILE A 166 -9.90 -16.15 -17.44
N THR A 167 -10.91 -15.72 -16.68
CA THR A 167 -12.20 -15.32 -17.22
C THR A 167 -12.37 -13.82 -17.03
N TRP A 168 -12.70 -13.09 -18.10
CA TRP A 168 -13.09 -11.69 -18.01
C TRP A 168 -14.59 -11.57 -17.73
N GLY A 169 -14.97 -10.66 -16.83
CA GLY A 169 -16.36 -10.38 -16.48
C GLY A 169 -16.68 -8.88 -16.55
N SER A 170 -17.86 -8.57 -17.11
CA SER A 170 -18.32 -7.19 -17.20
C SER A 170 -18.77 -6.67 -15.82
N GLY A 171 -18.32 -5.49 -15.40
CA GLY A 171 -18.81 -4.85 -14.18
C GLY A 171 -20.27 -4.33 -14.24
N GLN A 172 -20.92 -4.48 -15.39
CA GLN A 172 -22.30 -4.05 -15.62
C GLN A 172 -23.29 -5.23 -15.67
N VAL A 173 -22.90 -6.34 -16.29
CA VAL A 173 -23.77 -7.50 -16.51
C VAL A 173 -23.18 -8.83 -16.01
N GLY A 174 -21.93 -8.84 -15.57
CA GLY A 174 -21.23 -10.02 -15.08
C GLY A 174 -20.74 -10.97 -16.19
N VAL A 175 -20.38 -12.17 -15.76
CA VAL A 175 -20.13 -13.36 -16.58
C VAL A 175 -20.72 -14.56 -15.85
N SER A 176 -21.27 -15.51 -16.60
CA SER A 176 -21.85 -16.75 -16.07
C SER A 176 -21.55 -17.93 -16.98
N GLY A 177 -21.76 -19.13 -16.45
CA GLY A 177 -21.48 -20.40 -17.11
C GLY A 177 -20.36 -21.17 -16.43
N GLU A 178 -20.17 -22.39 -16.89
CA GLU A 178 -19.04 -23.22 -16.52
C GLU A 178 -17.76 -22.70 -17.19
N ILE A 179 -16.64 -22.71 -16.46
CA ILE A 179 -15.33 -22.31 -17.00
C ILE A 179 -14.95 -23.19 -18.20
N SER A 180 -14.68 -22.57 -19.35
CA SER A 180 -14.22 -23.27 -20.56
C SER A 180 -13.51 -22.32 -21.52
N ALA A 181 -12.93 -22.85 -22.60
CA ALA A 181 -12.31 -22.05 -23.65
C ALA A 181 -13.27 -21.09 -24.37
N THR A 182 -14.60 -21.23 -24.20
CA THR A 182 -15.60 -20.37 -24.84
C THR A 182 -15.81 -19.04 -24.12
N ASN A 183 -15.53 -18.99 -22.82
CA ASN A 183 -15.70 -17.80 -21.98
C ASN A 183 -14.41 -17.38 -21.26
N SER A 184 -13.35 -18.20 -21.34
CA SER A 184 -12.10 -17.99 -20.61
C SER A 184 -10.89 -18.21 -21.53
N LEU A 185 -9.81 -17.50 -21.24
CA LEU A 185 -8.48 -17.83 -21.75
C LEU A 185 -7.97 -19.03 -20.95
N VAL A 186 -7.56 -20.08 -21.66
CA VAL A 186 -7.14 -21.35 -21.07
C VAL A 186 -5.77 -21.78 -21.57
N SER A 187 -5.10 -22.59 -20.76
CA SER A 187 -3.82 -23.19 -21.12
C SER A 187 -4.06 -24.58 -21.74
N PRO A 188 -3.30 -24.97 -22.79
CA PRO A 188 -3.33 -26.34 -23.29
C PRO A 188 -2.60 -27.34 -22.36
N ASN A 189 -1.87 -26.85 -21.36
CA ASN A 189 -1.05 -27.64 -20.44
C ASN A 189 -1.45 -27.39 -18.98
N VAL A 190 -1.21 -28.40 -18.12
CA VAL A 190 -1.40 -28.30 -16.66
C VAL A 190 -0.62 -27.10 -16.11
N ALA A 191 -1.23 -26.37 -15.18
CA ALA A 191 -0.59 -25.28 -14.43
C ALA A 191 -0.03 -24.12 -15.28
N GLY A 192 -0.54 -23.92 -16.50
CA GLY A 192 -0.02 -22.90 -17.43
C GLY A 192 -0.21 -21.44 -16.99
N PHE A 193 -0.98 -21.19 -15.93
CA PHE A 193 -1.19 -19.87 -15.32
C PHE A 193 -0.44 -19.68 -13.99
N ASN A 194 0.42 -20.62 -13.60
CA ASN A 194 1.31 -20.41 -12.47
C ASN A 194 2.30 -19.26 -12.78
N GLY A 195 2.47 -18.35 -11.82
CA GLY A 195 3.33 -17.17 -12.00
C GLY A 195 2.73 -16.08 -12.89
N LEU A 196 1.40 -16.06 -13.08
CA LEU A 196 0.68 -15.02 -13.81
C LEU A 196 1.04 -13.61 -13.30
N SER A 197 1.37 -12.71 -14.23
CA SER A 197 1.37 -11.27 -14.02
C SER A 197 0.26 -10.61 -14.82
N LEU A 198 -0.34 -9.54 -14.28
CA LEU A 198 -1.36 -8.73 -14.94
C LEU A 198 -0.85 -7.28 -15.05
N ALA A 199 -0.88 -6.76 -16.27
CA ALA A 199 -0.50 -5.39 -16.59
C ALA A 199 -1.69 -4.67 -17.22
N GLU A 200 -2.34 -3.78 -16.46
CA GLU A 200 -3.40 -2.92 -16.99
C GLU A 200 -2.82 -1.71 -17.71
N LEU A 201 -3.34 -1.42 -18.91
CA LEU A 201 -2.89 -0.32 -19.75
C LEU A 201 -3.80 0.90 -19.56
N THR A 202 -3.25 2.10 -19.77
CA THR A 202 -4.01 3.36 -19.61
C THR A 202 -5.15 3.52 -20.61
N ASN A 203 -5.15 2.74 -21.70
CA ASN A 203 -6.23 2.69 -22.68
C ASN A 203 -7.35 1.70 -22.31
N GLY A 204 -7.28 1.07 -21.13
CA GLY A 204 -8.27 0.13 -20.61
C GLY A 204 -8.06 -1.33 -21.04
N ASN A 205 -7.15 -1.61 -21.97
CA ASN A 205 -6.72 -2.98 -22.30
C ASN A 205 -5.79 -3.53 -21.22
N PHE A 206 -5.50 -4.82 -21.28
CA PHE A 206 -4.58 -5.44 -20.32
C PHE A 206 -3.73 -6.52 -20.98
N VAL A 207 -2.62 -6.87 -20.33
CA VAL A 207 -1.68 -7.90 -20.79
C VAL A 207 -1.47 -8.90 -19.67
N LEU A 208 -1.48 -10.18 -20.03
CA LEU A 208 -1.24 -11.30 -19.14
C LEU A 208 0.16 -11.85 -19.42
N GLY A 209 1.05 -11.76 -18.43
CA GLY A 209 2.36 -12.39 -18.49
C GLY A 209 2.29 -13.81 -17.91
N LEU A 210 2.68 -14.80 -18.70
CA LEU A 210 2.60 -16.22 -18.40
C LEU A 210 4.01 -16.84 -18.51
N PRO A 211 4.96 -16.51 -17.62
CA PRO A 211 6.37 -16.90 -17.77
C PRO A 211 6.59 -18.40 -17.79
N LEU A 212 5.71 -19.19 -17.16
CA LEU A 212 5.83 -20.65 -17.12
C LEU A 212 5.06 -21.37 -18.23
N TRP A 213 4.36 -20.63 -19.10
CA TRP A 213 3.57 -21.21 -20.17
C TRP A 213 4.45 -22.04 -21.10
N ASN A 214 4.09 -23.32 -21.28
CA ASN A 214 4.78 -24.27 -22.14
C ASN A 214 6.31 -24.34 -21.93
N GLN A 215 6.78 -24.02 -20.73
CA GLN A 215 8.20 -23.89 -20.37
C GLN A 215 9.00 -22.83 -21.16
N VAL A 216 8.38 -22.04 -22.03
CA VAL A 216 9.04 -20.98 -22.83
C VAL A 216 8.56 -19.58 -22.45
N GLY A 217 7.39 -19.49 -21.82
CA GLY A 217 6.72 -18.26 -21.44
C GLY A 217 5.95 -17.60 -22.58
N ALA A 218 4.95 -16.78 -22.21
CA ALA A 218 4.15 -16.00 -23.12
C ALA A 218 3.70 -14.65 -22.51
N ALA A 219 3.47 -13.65 -23.34
CA ALA A 219 2.75 -12.43 -22.99
C ALA A 219 1.54 -12.24 -23.92
N VAL A 220 0.34 -12.24 -23.36
CA VAL A 220 -0.94 -12.23 -24.10
C VAL A 220 -1.61 -10.86 -23.95
N TRP A 221 -1.81 -10.14 -25.04
CA TRP A 221 -2.55 -8.89 -25.04
C TRP A 221 -4.05 -9.15 -25.13
N CYS A 222 -4.85 -8.50 -24.29
CA CYS A 222 -6.28 -8.69 -24.20
C CYS A 222 -7.06 -7.37 -24.29
N PRO A 223 -8.13 -7.32 -25.12
CA PRO A 223 -9.05 -6.19 -25.15
C PRO A 223 -9.74 -5.98 -23.79
N GLY A 224 -9.77 -4.74 -23.31
CA GLY A 224 -10.36 -4.41 -22.01
C GLY A 224 -11.87 -4.59 -21.89
N GLN A 225 -12.57 -4.52 -23.03
CA GLN A 225 -14.03 -4.53 -23.11
C GLN A 225 -14.64 -5.93 -23.31
N SER A 226 -13.81 -6.93 -23.64
CA SER A 226 -14.26 -8.30 -23.90
C SER A 226 -13.36 -9.38 -23.31
N GLY A 227 -12.14 -9.02 -22.89
CA GLY A 227 -11.11 -9.97 -22.50
C GLY A 227 -10.59 -10.82 -23.66
N CYS A 228 -9.77 -11.81 -23.31
CA CYS A 228 -9.35 -12.90 -24.19
C CYS A 228 -10.10 -14.19 -23.85
N ILE A 229 -10.35 -15.00 -24.87
CA ILE A 229 -10.90 -16.35 -24.76
C ILE A 229 -10.11 -17.31 -25.66
N GLY A 230 -10.27 -18.62 -25.44
CA GLY A 230 -9.61 -19.65 -26.23
C GLY A 230 -8.29 -20.13 -25.61
N GLN A 231 -7.52 -20.91 -26.38
CA GLN A 231 -6.24 -21.43 -25.94
C GLN A 231 -5.11 -20.41 -26.20
N VAL A 232 -4.14 -20.33 -25.29
CA VAL A 232 -2.92 -19.54 -25.50
C VAL A 232 -2.07 -20.17 -26.61
N GLU A 233 -1.83 -19.41 -27.68
CA GLU A 233 -1.05 -19.79 -28.86
C GLU A 233 -0.21 -18.61 -29.40
N SER A 234 0.79 -18.88 -30.24
CA SER A 234 1.75 -17.87 -30.74
C SER A 234 1.15 -16.83 -31.70
N ASN A 235 -0.06 -17.06 -32.23
CA ASN A 235 -0.79 -16.10 -33.05
C ASN A 235 -1.49 -15.00 -32.23
N ILE A 236 -1.65 -15.21 -30.92
CA ILE A 236 -2.28 -14.25 -29.99
C ILE A 236 -1.35 -13.80 -28.86
N ALA A 237 -0.12 -14.31 -28.82
CA ALA A 237 0.85 -14.06 -27.76
C ALA A 237 2.26 -13.85 -28.30
N LEU A 238 3.05 -13.03 -27.59
CA LEU A 238 4.51 -12.99 -27.73
C LEU A 238 5.11 -14.15 -26.92
N THR A 239 5.88 -15.04 -27.55
CA THR A 239 6.38 -16.27 -26.91
C THR A 239 7.90 -16.41 -26.99
N GLY A 240 8.44 -17.23 -26.09
CA GLY A 240 9.78 -17.79 -26.24
C GLY A 240 9.84 -18.86 -27.32
N THR A 241 11.05 -19.30 -27.63
CA THR A 241 11.32 -20.44 -28.54
C THR A 241 12.12 -21.55 -27.88
N THR A 242 12.79 -21.24 -26.78
CA THR A 242 13.66 -22.15 -26.03
C THR A 242 13.12 -22.34 -24.62
N THR A 243 13.29 -23.55 -24.09
CA THR A 243 12.95 -23.88 -22.70
C THR A 243 13.66 -22.92 -21.75
N SER A 244 12.92 -22.35 -20.80
CA SER A 244 13.36 -21.36 -19.81
C SER A 244 13.61 -19.95 -20.36
N ASP A 245 13.14 -19.60 -21.56
CA ASP A 245 13.12 -18.21 -22.01
C ASP A 245 12.28 -17.30 -21.08
N LEU A 246 11.25 -17.87 -20.44
CA LEU A 246 10.37 -17.24 -19.47
C LEU A 246 9.76 -15.90 -19.96
N VAL A 247 9.38 -15.83 -21.24
CA VAL A 247 8.76 -14.62 -21.82
C VAL A 247 7.52 -14.22 -21.02
N GLY A 248 7.37 -12.93 -20.74
CA GLY A 248 6.28 -12.41 -19.91
C GLY A 248 6.53 -12.46 -18.41
N ILE A 249 7.77 -12.76 -17.96
CA ILE A 249 8.17 -12.64 -16.54
C ILE A 249 8.01 -11.22 -16.01
N GLY A 250 8.14 -10.21 -16.87
CA GLY A 250 7.81 -8.83 -16.57
C GLY A 250 7.00 -8.22 -17.72
N VAL A 251 5.91 -7.52 -17.38
CA VAL A 251 5.16 -6.70 -18.31
C VAL A 251 4.96 -5.32 -17.68
N THR A 252 5.49 -4.29 -18.34
CA THR A 252 5.46 -2.91 -17.84
C THR A 252 4.53 -2.06 -18.70
N PRO A 253 3.38 -1.61 -18.20
CA PRO A 253 2.56 -0.59 -18.85
C PRO A 253 3.32 0.73 -18.97
N LEU A 254 3.18 1.40 -20.12
CA LEU A 254 3.68 2.75 -20.34
C LEU A 254 2.55 3.76 -20.17
N SER A 255 2.87 4.99 -19.77
CA SER A 255 1.87 6.04 -19.54
C SER A 255 1.10 6.43 -20.81
N ASN A 256 1.69 6.19 -21.99
CA ASN A 256 1.08 6.43 -23.30
C ASN A 256 0.19 5.27 -23.79
N GLY A 257 -0.07 4.25 -22.97
CA GLY A 257 -0.98 3.15 -23.27
C GLY A 257 -0.35 1.99 -24.04
N HIS A 258 0.96 2.04 -24.30
CA HIS A 258 1.73 0.90 -24.81
C HIS A 258 2.31 0.06 -23.66
N TYR A 259 3.04 -1.00 -23.97
CA TYR A 259 3.63 -1.87 -22.95
C TYR A 259 4.98 -2.44 -23.39
N VAL A 260 5.75 -2.89 -22.42
CA VAL A 260 7.06 -3.50 -22.62
C VAL A 260 7.10 -4.86 -21.95
N VAL A 261 7.55 -5.88 -22.67
CA VAL A 261 7.72 -7.25 -22.17
C VAL A 261 9.19 -7.51 -21.91
N THR A 262 9.52 -7.93 -20.70
CA THR A 262 10.86 -8.32 -20.28
C THR A 262 10.97 -9.84 -20.36
N SER A 263 12.06 -10.34 -20.96
CA SER A 263 12.40 -11.76 -21.10
C SER A 263 13.88 -11.93 -20.75
N THR A 264 14.22 -11.78 -19.47
CA THR A 264 15.60 -11.72 -18.94
C THR A 264 16.43 -12.97 -19.20
N ASN A 265 15.74 -14.10 -19.38
CA ASN A 265 16.31 -15.43 -19.59
C ASN A 265 16.27 -15.86 -21.05
N TRP A 266 15.83 -14.98 -21.95
CA TRP A 266 15.71 -15.31 -23.37
C TRP A 266 17.07 -15.71 -23.95
N ASP A 267 17.09 -16.88 -24.58
CA ASP A 267 18.22 -17.42 -25.31
C ASP A 267 18.22 -16.90 -26.75
N GLY A 268 19.28 -16.17 -27.10
CA GLY A 268 19.40 -15.54 -28.41
C GLY A 268 20.63 -15.97 -29.19
N PRO A 269 20.93 -15.32 -30.33
CA PRO A 269 22.05 -15.70 -31.20
C PRO A 269 23.42 -15.65 -30.52
N ALA A 270 23.60 -14.83 -29.48
CA ALA A 270 24.88 -14.76 -28.76
C ALA A 270 25.03 -15.85 -27.69
N GLY A 271 23.97 -16.61 -27.39
CA GLY A 271 23.98 -17.71 -26.43
C GLY A 271 22.93 -17.58 -25.33
N ALA A 272 23.09 -18.40 -24.30
CA ALA A 272 22.10 -18.54 -23.24
C ALA A 272 21.97 -17.28 -22.38
N ASN A 273 20.75 -16.96 -21.95
CA ASN A 273 20.42 -15.84 -21.08
C ASN A 273 20.96 -14.50 -21.61
N GLN A 274 20.95 -14.29 -22.93
CA GLN A 274 21.28 -13.02 -23.56
C GLN A 274 20.31 -11.92 -23.07
N GLY A 275 19.07 -12.32 -22.78
CA GLY A 275 18.01 -11.45 -22.32
C GLY A 275 17.44 -10.57 -23.43
N ALA A 276 16.18 -10.22 -23.30
CA ALA A 276 15.46 -9.40 -24.26
C ALA A 276 14.43 -8.49 -23.59
N VAL A 277 14.28 -7.28 -24.14
CA VAL A 277 13.19 -6.36 -23.80
C VAL A 277 12.49 -5.92 -25.07
N THR A 278 11.19 -6.21 -25.17
CA THR A 278 10.37 -6.04 -26.37
C THR A 278 9.31 -4.98 -26.11
N TRP A 279 9.29 -3.90 -26.91
CA TRP A 279 8.18 -2.94 -26.90
C TRP A 279 7.01 -3.47 -27.72
N ALA A 280 5.78 -3.24 -27.27
CA ALA A 280 4.58 -3.64 -27.97
C ALA A 280 3.47 -2.58 -27.91
N ASN A 281 2.68 -2.51 -28.98
CA ASN A 281 1.59 -1.55 -29.08
C ASN A 281 0.38 -2.01 -28.24
N GLY A 282 0.00 -1.26 -27.22
CA GLY A 282 -1.15 -1.60 -26.37
C GLY A 282 -2.55 -1.47 -27.01
N VAL A 283 -2.66 -1.06 -28.27
CA VAL A 283 -3.92 -1.07 -29.04
C VAL A 283 -4.09 -2.35 -29.86
N THR A 284 -3.01 -2.87 -30.43
CA THR A 284 -3.06 -4.03 -31.34
C THR A 284 -2.37 -5.28 -30.77
N GLY A 285 -1.64 -5.15 -29.67
CA GLY A 285 -0.75 -6.17 -29.15
C GLY A 285 0.47 -6.40 -30.04
N LEU A 286 1.24 -7.44 -29.68
CA LEU A 286 2.31 -8.04 -30.46
C LEU A 286 2.24 -9.56 -30.26
N ALA A 287 2.30 -10.31 -31.36
CA ALA A 287 2.32 -11.77 -31.37
C ALA A 287 3.49 -12.30 -32.20
N GLY A 288 3.86 -13.57 -31.98
CA GLY A 288 5.03 -14.22 -32.56
C GLY A 288 6.14 -14.45 -31.53
N SER A 289 7.37 -14.72 -31.99
CA SER A 289 8.49 -14.99 -31.09
C SER A 289 9.33 -13.75 -30.77
N VAL A 290 9.95 -13.74 -29.59
CA VAL A 290 11.04 -12.81 -29.27
C VAL A 290 12.21 -13.03 -30.25
N SER A 291 12.80 -11.94 -30.75
CA SER A 291 13.91 -11.99 -31.71
C SER A 291 14.76 -10.71 -31.69
N PRO A 292 15.97 -10.71 -32.29
CA PRO A 292 16.76 -9.49 -32.46
C PRO A 292 16.06 -8.40 -33.28
N ALA A 293 15.06 -8.76 -34.10
CA ALA A 293 14.34 -7.80 -34.93
C ALA A 293 13.35 -6.93 -34.15
N ASN A 294 12.83 -7.42 -33.03
CA ASN A 294 11.80 -6.75 -32.24
C ASN A 294 12.23 -6.38 -30.81
N SER A 295 13.46 -6.70 -30.40
CA SER A 295 13.88 -6.59 -29.01
C SER A 295 15.24 -5.93 -28.82
N TRP A 296 15.41 -5.28 -27.67
CA TRP A 296 16.71 -4.89 -27.12
C TRP A 296 17.37 -6.09 -26.46
N ILE A 297 18.55 -6.48 -26.92
CA ILE A 297 19.23 -7.71 -26.53
C ILE A 297 20.68 -7.47 -26.07
N GLY A 298 21.24 -8.44 -25.36
CA GLY A 298 22.65 -8.43 -24.96
C GLY A 298 23.58 -8.63 -26.16
N SER A 299 24.87 -8.52 -25.94
CA SER A 299 25.92 -8.86 -26.93
C SER A 299 26.62 -10.18 -26.63
N SER A 300 26.45 -10.70 -25.41
CA SER A 300 27.13 -11.88 -24.89
C SER A 300 26.17 -12.77 -24.09
N PRO A 301 26.52 -14.05 -23.84
CA PRO A 301 25.79 -14.89 -22.90
C PRO A 301 25.73 -14.27 -21.50
N SER A 302 24.63 -14.48 -20.79
CA SER A 302 24.41 -13.97 -19.43
C SER A 302 24.49 -12.44 -19.27
N ASP A 303 24.31 -11.69 -20.36
CA ASP A 303 24.09 -10.24 -20.27
C ASP A 303 22.75 -9.93 -19.59
N ASN A 304 21.80 -10.87 -19.64
CA ASN A 304 20.51 -10.83 -18.94
C ASN A 304 19.81 -9.48 -19.10
N ILE A 305 19.69 -8.96 -20.32
CA ILE A 305 19.09 -7.63 -20.54
C ILE A 305 17.70 -7.53 -19.91
N GLY A 306 17.51 -6.47 -19.12
CA GLY A 306 16.29 -6.21 -18.37
C GLY A 306 16.21 -6.89 -17.00
N ASP A 307 17.28 -7.50 -16.48
CA ASP A 307 17.29 -8.18 -15.16
C ASP A 307 17.12 -7.26 -13.94
N GLY A 308 17.32 -5.95 -14.13
CA GLY A 308 16.93 -4.90 -13.19
C GLY A 308 15.50 -4.40 -13.39
N GLY A 309 14.78 -4.93 -14.39
CA GLY A 309 13.43 -4.52 -14.77
C GLY A 309 13.39 -3.38 -15.79
N VAL A 310 12.16 -2.95 -16.09
CA VAL A 310 11.87 -1.80 -16.94
C VAL A 310 11.13 -0.75 -16.11
N THR A 311 11.60 0.50 -16.17
CA THR A 311 10.95 1.62 -15.51
C THR A 311 10.24 2.49 -16.55
N ALA A 312 8.91 2.54 -16.49
CA ALA A 312 8.12 3.47 -17.29
C ALA A 312 8.30 4.92 -16.78
N LEU A 313 8.46 5.86 -17.70
CA LEU A 313 8.54 7.29 -17.40
C LEU A 313 7.18 7.95 -17.67
N SER A 314 6.88 9.04 -16.96
CA SER A 314 5.60 9.74 -17.09
C SER A 314 5.35 10.31 -18.49
N ASN A 315 6.41 10.56 -19.26
CA ASN A 315 6.36 11.05 -20.64
C ASN A 315 6.16 9.96 -21.72
N GLY A 316 5.89 8.71 -21.31
CA GLY A 316 5.62 7.59 -22.21
C GLY A 316 6.86 6.84 -22.68
N ASN A 317 8.06 7.30 -22.34
CA ASN A 317 9.31 6.58 -22.58
C ASN A 317 9.61 5.58 -21.46
N PHE A 318 10.68 4.80 -21.60
CA PHE A 318 11.07 3.84 -20.57
C PHE A 318 12.58 3.67 -20.49
N VAL A 319 13.00 3.07 -19.38
CA VAL A 319 14.40 2.78 -19.08
C VAL A 319 14.56 1.30 -18.80
N ILE A 320 15.52 0.66 -19.46
CA ILE A 320 15.90 -0.74 -19.27
C ILE A 320 17.07 -0.78 -18.30
N ALA A 321 16.92 -1.51 -17.19
CA ALA A 321 18.02 -1.80 -16.27
C ALA A 321 18.56 -3.21 -16.50
N SER A 322 19.86 -3.30 -16.79
CA SER A 322 20.59 -4.53 -17.06
C SER A 322 21.80 -4.59 -16.13
N ARG A 323 21.58 -4.77 -14.83
CA ARG A 323 22.63 -4.73 -13.78
C ARG A 323 23.66 -5.84 -13.96
N SER A 324 23.30 -6.94 -14.64
CA SER A 324 24.20 -8.07 -14.90
C SER A 324 25.04 -7.91 -16.17
N TRP A 325 24.75 -6.91 -17.02
CA TRP A 325 25.44 -6.69 -18.29
C TRP A 325 26.96 -6.60 -18.14
N ALA A 326 27.69 -7.26 -19.05
CA ALA A 326 29.14 -7.30 -19.03
C ALA A 326 29.78 -6.25 -19.96
N ASN A 327 30.75 -5.50 -19.44
CA ASN A 327 31.51 -4.51 -20.22
C ASN A 327 32.91 -5.03 -20.55
N ALA A 328 33.10 -5.60 -21.75
CA ALA A 328 34.42 -6.03 -22.23
C ALA A 328 35.22 -6.88 -21.21
N GLY A 329 34.56 -7.81 -20.52
CA GLY A 329 35.15 -8.70 -19.50
C GLY A 329 34.90 -8.28 -18.05
N ALA A 330 34.47 -7.04 -17.79
CA ALA A 330 33.95 -6.64 -16.49
C ALA A 330 32.55 -7.24 -16.29
N VAL A 331 32.50 -8.38 -15.61
CA VAL A 331 31.26 -9.11 -15.29
C VAL A 331 30.40 -8.27 -14.33
N ARG A 332 29.09 -8.16 -14.62
CA ARG A 332 28.14 -7.34 -13.84
C ARG A 332 28.58 -5.88 -13.68
N ALA A 333 29.19 -5.31 -14.73
CA ALA A 333 29.43 -3.87 -14.79
C ALA A 333 28.09 -3.09 -14.77
N GLY A 334 27.07 -3.66 -15.39
CA GLY A 334 25.73 -3.11 -15.46
C GLY A 334 25.56 -2.02 -16.52
N ALA A 335 24.35 -1.93 -17.05
CA ALA A 335 23.96 -0.95 -18.05
C ALA A 335 22.53 -0.44 -17.82
N VAL A 336 22.31 0.83 -18.14
CA VAL A 336 20.99 1.47 -18.15
C VAL A 336 20.74 2.11 -19.50
N THR A 337 19.74 1.62 -20.22
CA THR A 337 19.40 2.07 -21.58
C THR A 337 18.06 2.82 -21.56
N TRP A 338 18.06 4.08 -21.97
CA TRP A 338 16.82 4.80 -22.22
C TRP A 338 16.27 4.46 -23.61
N VAL A 339 14.96 4.28 -23.72
CA VAL A 339 14.28 3.93 -24.97
C VAL A 339 13.01 4.76 -25.14
N SER A 340 12.77 5.24 -26.37
CA SER A 340 11.52 5.90 -26.72
C SER A 340 10.36 4.90 -26.70
N GLY A 341 9.25 5.27 -26.05
CA GLY A 341 8.06 4.42 -25.99
C GLY A 341 7.03 4.67 -27.09
N THR A 342 7.38 5.43 -28.14
CA THR A 342 6.46 5.79 -29.23
C THR A 342 6.45 4.83 -30.41
N GLY A 343 7.29 3.78 -30.40
CA GLY A 343 7.34 2.83 -31.50
C GLY A 343 8.25 1.63 -31.23
N SER A 344 8.13 0.61 -32.07
CA SER A 344 8.97 -0.58 -32.00
C SER A 344 10.42 -0.20 -32.29
N THR A 345 11.30 -0.44 -31.31
CA THR A 345 12.73 -0.25 -31.44
C THR A 345 13.43 -1.52 -30.97
N SER A 346 14.56 -1.82 -31.59
CA SER A 346 15.43 -2.95 -31.27
C SER A 346 16.89 -2.53 -31.36
N GLY A 347 17.77 -3.29 -30.73
CA GLY A 347 19.18 -2.96 -30.70
C GLY A 347 19.98 -3.82 -29.74
N VAL A 348 21.30 -3.69 -29.79
CA VAL A 348 22.23 -4.36 -28.86
C VAL A 348 22.65 -3.36 -27.79
N VAL A 349 22.50 -3.72 -26.52
CA VAL A 349 22.90 -2.88 -25.38
C VAL A 349 24.43 -2.72 -25.32
N GLY A 350 24.90 -1.50 -25.13
CA GLY A 350 26.33 -1.22 -25.02
C GLY A 350 26.69 0.24 -24.68
N PRO A 351 27.98 0.59 -24.67
CA PRO A 351 28.46 1.93 -24.25
C PRO A 351 27.92 3.08 -25.12
N GLY A 352 27.55 2.80 -26.37
CA GLY A 352 27.03 3.82 -27.30
C GLY A 352 25.59 4.26 -27.05
N ASN A 353 24.84 3.54 -26.21
CA ASN A 353 23.42 3.81 -25.95
C ASN A 353 23.03 3.77 -24.46
N SER A 354 23.98 3.49 -23.56
CA SER A 354 23.70 3.22 -22.16
C SER A 354 24.62 3.97 -21.19
N MET A 355 24.11 4.27 -20.00
CA MET A 355 24.97 4.52 -18.83
C MET A 355 25.55 3.18 -18.38
N ILE A 356 26.86 3.10 -18.13
CA ILE A 356 27.52 1.82 -17.88
C ILE A 356 28.47 1.87 -16.69
N GLY A 357 28.68 0.71 -16.07
CA GLY A 357 29.84 0.48 -15.21
C GLY A 357 31.10 0.20 -16.02
N THR A 358 32.25 0.28 -15.36
CA THR A 358 33.56 0.01 -15.98
C THR A 358 34.34 -1.07 -15.24
N GLN A 359 33.95 -1.38 -14.01
CA GLN A 359 34.60 -2.40 -13.18
C GLN A 359 33.64 -3.54 -12.88
N GLN A 360 34.21 -4.65 -12.44
CA GLN A 360 33.44 -5.81 -12.01
C GLN A 360 32.52 -5.41 -10.84
N ASP A 361 31.28 -5.91 -10.86
CA ASP A 361 30.30 -5.69 -9.78
C ASP A 361 29.85 -4.24 -9.56
N ASP A 362 30.16 -3.32 -10.49
CA ASP A 362 29.64 -1.95 -10.46
C ASP A 362 28.10 -1.94 -10.42
N GLY A 363 27.46 -2.88 -11.11
CA GLY A 363 26.01 -3.10 -11.07
C GLY A 363 25.19 -1.86 -11.43
N VAL A 364 25.63 -1.06 -12.39
CA VAL A 364 24.91 0.15 -12.81
C VAL A 364 23.49 -0.21 -13.26
N GLY A 365 22.49 0.46 -12.67
CA GLY A 365 21.08 0.13 -12.85
C GLY A 365 20.48 -0.74 -11.75
N SER A 366 21.19 -0.97 -10.64
CA SER A 366 20.66 -1.67 -9.47
C SER A 366 19.44 -0.98 -8.85
N ILE A 367 19.36 0.34 -8.96
CA ILE A 367 18.21 1.16 -8.52
C ILE A 367 17.85 2.09 -9.67
N ILE A 368 16.57 2.16 -10.05
CA ILE A 368 16.04 3.16 -10.97
C ILE A 368 14.82 3.81 -10.33
N VAL A 369 14.80 5.14 -10.29
CA VAL A 369 13.63 5.90 -9.81
C VAL A 369 13.19 6.87 -10.90
N ALA A 370 11.96 6.70 -11.39
CA ALA A 370 11.32 7.68 -12.26
C ALA A 370 10.92 8.93 -11.47
N LEU A 371 11.16 10.09 -12.06
CA LEU A 371 10.77 11.38 -11.52
C LEU A 371 9.44 11.84 -12.14
N SER A 372 8.66 12.63 -11.40
CA SER A 372 7.35 13.11 -11.86
C SER A 372 7.43 13.96 -13.14
N ASN A 373 8.57 14.62 -13.37
CA ASN A 373 8.84 15.42 -14.55
C ASN A 373 9.29 14.62 -15.79
N GLY A 374 9.25 13.29 -15.72
CA GLY A 374 9.58 12.40 -16.84
C GLY A 374 11.06 12.06 -16.97
N ASN A 375 11.93 12.56 -16.09
CA ASN A 375 13.34 12.13 -15.98
C ASN A 375 13.48 10.94 -15.02
N TYR A 376 14.70 10.50 -14.76
CA TYR A 376 14.97 9.39 -13.84
C TYR A 376 16.30 9.54 -13.11
N VAL A 377 16.52 8.72 -12.08
CA VAL A 377 17.80 8.62 -11.36
C VAL A 377 18.22 7.17 -11.31
N VAL A 378 19.50 6.93 -11.57
CA VAL A 378 20.16 5.63 -11.54
C VAL A 378 21.04 5.53 -10.29
N GLY A 379 20.79 4.53 -9.45
CA GLY A 379 21.65 4.18 -8.33
C GLY A 379 22.48 2.93 -8.64
N ALA A 380 23.73 2.96 -8.19
CA ALA A 380 24.69 1.85 -8.27
C ALA A 380 25.41 1.74 -6.91
N PRO A 381 24.79 1.12 -5.88
CA PRO A 381 25.33 1.07 -4.52
C PRO A 381 26.71 0.42 -4.40
N ASN A 382 27.03 -0.52 -5.30
CA ASN A 382 28.30 -1.26 -5.32
C ASN A 382 29.33 -0.67 -6.31
N TRP A 383 29.06 0.50 -6.89
CA TRP A 383 29.96 1.11 -7.87
C TRP A 383 31.36 1.36 -7.29
N ASN A 384 32.37 1.00 -8.07
CA ASN A 384 33.77 1.17 -7.72
C ASN A 384 34.31 2.47 -8.33
N ASN A 385 34.94 3.31 -7.51
CA ASN A 385 35.68 4.46 -8.01
C ASN A 385 37.14 4.03 -8.37
N PRO A 386 37.96 4.90 -8.97
CA PRO A 386 39.34 4.56 -9.33
C PRO A 386 40.26 4.23 -8.14
N SER A 387 39.85 4.51 -6.91
CA SER A 387 40.68 4.41 -5.70
C SER A 387 40.14 3.43 -4.65
N ALA A 388 38.87 3.02 -4.73
CA ALA A 388 38.20 2.20 -3.74
C ALA A 388 37.03 1.43 -4.37
N VAL A 389 36.80 0.23 -3.85
CA VAL A 389 35.71 -0.66 -4.26
C VAL A 389 34.42 -0.35 -3.50
N ALA A 390 33.27 -0.59 -4.13
CA ALA A 390 31.94 -0.50 -3.52
C ALA A 390 31.68 0.81 -2.73
N VAL A 391 32.10 1.95 -3.28
CA VAL A 391 31.81 3.27 -2.70
C VAL A 391 30.40 3.77 -3.07
N GLY A 392 29.89 3.24 -4.18
CA GLY A 392 28.59 3.53 -4.75
C GLY A 392 28.47 4.87 -5.47
N ALA A 393 27.45 4.97 -6.31
CA ALA A 393 27.16 6.15 -7.13
C ALA A 393 25.66 6.35 -7.39
N ALA A 394 25.25 7.59 -7.63
CA ALA A 394 23.92 7.95 -8.11
C ALA A 394 24.00 9.00 -9.21
N ARG A 395 23.34 8.77 -10.36
CA ARG A 395 23.36 9.67 -11.53
C ARG A 395 21.96 9.98 -12.00
N TRP A 396 21.68 11.26 -12.23
CA TRP A 396 20.47 11.70 -12.90
C TRP A 396 20.53 11.38 -14.41
N GLY A 397 19.39 10.98 -14.98
CA GLY A 397 19.22 10.67 -16.39
C GLY A 397 18.10 11.49 -17.03
N ASN A 398 18.36 11.99 -18.24
CA ASN A 398 17.38 12.69 -19.05
C ASN A 398 16.37 11.70 -19.64
N GLY A 399 15.07 11.95 -19.43
CA GLY A 399 14.00 11.09 -19.92
C GLY A 399 13.48 11.39 -21.32
N GLN A 400 14.08 12.36 -22.02
CA GLN A 400 13.76 12.73 -23.39
C GLN A 400 14.84 12.26 -24.39
N LEU A 401 16.06 12.04 -23.92
CA LEU A 401 17.23 11.66 -24.73
C LEU A 401 18.12 10.68 -23.96
N SER A 402 18.80 9.79 -24.68
CA SER A 402 19.75 8.85 -24.06
C SER A 402 20.84 9.58 -23.29
N THR A 403 20.97 9.25 -22.01
CA THR A 403 22.13 9.62 -21.20
C THR A 403 23.10 8.44 -21.20
N ILE A 404 24.32 8.65 -21.70
CA ILE A 404 25.26 7.56 -21.98
C ILE A 404 26.61 7.74 -21.27
N GLY A 405 27.44 6.70 -21.37
CA GLY A 405 28.83 6.70 -20.92
C GLY A 405 29.02 6.29 -19.46
N PRO A 406 30.29 6.12 -19.04
CA PRO A 406 30.63 5.60 -17.70
C PRO A 406 30.27 6.58 -16.57
N LEU A 407 29.99 6.04 -15.38
CA LEU A 407 29.84 6.82 -14.16
C LEU A 407 31.18 7.40 -13.70
N SER A 408 31.15 8.61 -13.13
CA SER A 408 32.30 9.29 -12.52
C SER A 408 31.83 10.37 -11.54
N SER A 409 32.72 10.89 -10.70
CA SER A 409 32.40 12.02 -9.81
C SER A 409 32.03 13.31 -10.55
N ALA A 410 32.33 13.43 -11.85
CA ALA A 410 31.94 14.59 -12.64
C ALA A 410 30.45 14.58 -13.01
N ASN A 411 29.84 13.39 -13.13
CA ASN A 411 28.47 13.22 -13.63
C ASN A 411 27.54 12.47 -12.66
N ALA A 412 28.05 12.00 -11.52
CA ALA A 412 27.30 11.30 -10.50
C ALA A 412 27.67 11.81 -9.10
N VAL A 413 26.76 11.64 -8.14
CA VAL A 413 27.04 11.71 -6.71
C VAL A 413 27.74 10.42 -6.30
N VAL A 414 28.90 10.49 -5.65
CA VAL A 414 29.70 9.29 -5.31
C VAL A 414 30.21 9.32 -3.87
N GLY A 415 30.37 8.13 -3.30
CA GLY A 415 31.14 7.93 -2.06
C GLY A 415 32.66 7.97 -2.30
N THR A 416 33.43 7.94 -1.22
CA THR A 416 34.90 7.88 -1.23
C THR A 416 35.43 6.64 -0.53
N VAL A 417 34.67 6.05 0.38
CA VAL A 417 35.02 4.86 1.16
C VAL A 417 34.04 3.74 0.87
N ALA A 418 34.53 2.50 0.95
CA ALA A 418 33.70 1.30 0.76
C ALA A 418 32.50 1.33 1.72
N GLY A 419 31.31 1.07 1.20
CA GLY A 419 30.06 1.04 1.97
C GLY A 419 29.32 2.38 2.07
N ASP A 420 29.93 3.49 1.64
CA ASP A 420 29.35 4.84 1.79
C ASP A 420 27.91 4.95 1.27
N LEU A 421 27.63 4.40 0.08
CA LEU A 421 26.30 4.39 -0.53
C LEU A 421 25.68 2.98 -0.61
N ALA A 422 26.12 2.02 0.21
CA ALA A 422 25.63 0.64 0.17
C ALA A 422 24.11 0.54 0.45
N ASN A 423 23.59 1.40 1.33
CA ASN A 423 22.17 1.49 1.67
C ASN A 423 21.47 2.70 1.04
N LEU A 424 21.94 3.14 -0.13
CA LEU A 424 21.36 4.28 -0.84
C LEU A 424 19.86 4.08 -1.08
N GLN A 425 19.06 5.05 -0.65
CA GLN A 425 17.64 5.19 -1.00
C GLN A 425 17.46 6.42 -1.88
N ILE A 426 16.56 6.35 -2.86
CA ILE A 426 16.27 7.45 -3.78
C ILE A 426 14.78 7.72 -3.73
N GLU A 427 14.39 8.95 -3.39
CA GLU A 427 12.99 9.37 -3.32
C GLU A 427 12.72 10.37 -4.44
N SER A 428 11.66 10.14 -5.23
CA SER A 428 11.16 11.16 -6.15
C SER A 428 10.27 12.14 -5.40
N LEU A 429 10.37 13.42 -5.76
CA LEU A 429 9.63 14.51 -5.11
C LEU A 429 8.52 15.02 -6.03
N PRO A 430 7.39 15.50 -5.50
CA PRO A 430 6.31 16.09 -6.31
C PRO A 430 6.78 17.24 -7.21
N SER A 431 7.80 17.99 -6.79
CA SER A 431 8.43 19.06 -7.57
C SER A 431 9.18 18.60 -8.82
N GLY A 432 9.34 17.28 -9.02
CA GLY A 432 10.19 16.70 -10.05
C GLY A 432 11.64 16.51 -9.64
N ASN A 433 12.04 16.98 -8.46
CA ASN A 433 13.36 16.78 -7.87
C ASN A 433 13.46 15.39 -7.20
N TYR A 434 14.62 15.11 -6.59
CA TYR A 434 14.84 13.87 -5.87
C TYR A 434 15.64 14.07 -4.58
N LEU A 435 15.54 13.11 -3.66
CA LEU A 435 16.38 13.03 -2.46
C LEU A 435 17.16 11.71 -2.48
N LEU A 436 18.47 11.79 -2.33
CA LEU A 436 19.31 10.62 -2.05
C LEU A 436 19.52 10.54 -0.54
N ARG A 437 19.24 9.37 0.05
CA ARG A 437 19.49 9.12 1.46
C ARG A 437 20.59 8.09 1.61
N ALA A 438 21.68 8.50 2.23
CA ALA A 438 22.89 7.72 2.41
C ALA A 438 23.20 7.59 3.90
N GLY A 439 22.37 6.84 4.63
CA GLY A 439 22.48 6.69 6.09
C GLY A 439 23.79 6.04 6.57
N THR A 440 24.50 5.33 5.69
CA THR A 440 25.79 4.67 5.98
C THR A 440 26.99 5.46 5.45
N TRP A 441 26.78 6.70 4.99
CA TRP A 441 27.87 7.51 4.47
C TRP A 441 28.86 7.91 5.58
N ASN A 442 30.16 7.78 5.31
CA ASN A 442 31.21 8.14 6.25
C ASN A 442 31.64 9.59 6.09
N ASN A 443 31.65 10.36 7.18
CA ASN A 443 32.17 11.73 7.20
C ASN A 443 33.63 11.72 7.66
N GLY A 444 34.55 11.41 6.74
CA GLY A 444 35.96 11.21 7.07
C GLY A 444 36.16 9.97 7.94
N LEU A 445 36.59 10.15 9.20
CA LEU A 445 36.74 9.04 10.16
C LEU A 445 35.44 8.70 10.91
N ALA A 446 34.43 9.55 10.84
CA ALA A 446 33.13 9.29 11.45
C ALA A 446 32.32 8.31 10.59
N THR A 447 32.36 7.04 10.97
CA THR A 447 31.67 5.95 10.28
C THR A 447 30.15 6.05 10.42
N ASP A 448 29.39 5.84 9.34
CA ASP A 448 27.93 5.94 9.35
C ASP A 448 27.41 7.27 9.92
N ALA A 449 28.11 8.38 9.66
CA ALA A 449 27.62 9.72 10.02
C ALA A 449 26.32 10.06 9.26
N GLY A 450 26.20 9.53 8.04
CA GLY A 450 25.03 9.65 7.19
C GLY A 450 24.90 11.00 6.48
N ALA A 451 24.19 10.98 5.35
CA ALA A 451 23.92 12.14 4.52
C ALA A 451 22.54 12.09 3.85
N ALA A 452 21.92 13.27 3.70
CA ALA A 452 20.74 13.49 2.87
C ALA A 452 21.08 14.52 1.77
N ILE A 453 21.05 14.08 0.51
CA ILE A 453 21.50 14.86 -0.66
C ILE A 453 20.28 15.23 -1.50
N TRP A 454 19.99 16.51 -1.61
CA TRP A 454 18.94 16.98 -2.53
C TRP A 454 19.47 17.03 -3.97
N GLY A 455 18.65 16.53 -4.89
CA GLY A 455 18.96 16.40 -6.30
C GLY A 455 18.07 17.25 -7.19
N ASN A 456 18.66 18.07 -8.07
CA ASN A 456 17.89 18.83 -9.05
C ASN A 456 17.34 17.89 -10.14
N GLY A 457 16.02 17.84 -10.28
CA GLY A 457 15.34 16.93 -11.22
C GLY A 457 15.46 17.28 -12.70
N GLN A 458 16.04 18.42 -13.05
CA GLN A 458 16.21 18.91 -14.42
C GLN A 458 17.65 18.79 -14.92
N THR A 459 18.63 19.00 -14.03
CA THR A 459 20.06 19.02 -14.39
C THR A 459 20.89 17.98 -13.67
N GLY A 460 20.33 17.35 -12.64
CA GLY A 460 21.05 16.48 -11.71
C GLY A 460 21.91 17.25 -10.70
N THR A 461 22.44 16.50 -9.74
CA THR A 461 23.50 16.89 -8.81
C THR A 461 24.65 15.87 -8.99
N SER A 462 25.90 16.33 -8.94
CA SER A 462 27.09 15.47 -9.02
C SER A 462 28.19 15.94 -8.06
N GLY A 463 29.18 15.07 -7.83
CA GLY A 463 30.31 15.33 -6.95
C GLY A 463 30.45 14.32 -5.82
N ILE A 464 31.48 14.50 -5.01
CA ILE A 464 31.71 13.68 -3.82
C ILE A 464 30.75 14.13 -2.71
N VAL A 465 30.11 13.19 -2.03
CA VAL A 465 29.23 13.49 -0.88
C VAL A 465 30.00 14.28 0.19
N SER A 466 29.44 15.41 0.60
CA SER A 466 29.99 16.31 1.60
C SER A 466 28.93 17.30 2.08
N ALA A 467 29.22 18.05 3.15
CA ALA A 467 28.35 19.11 3.66
C ALA A 467 28.07 20.24 2.63
N ALA A 468 28.81 20.30 1.52
CA ALA A 468 28.57 21.28 0.46
C ALA A 468 27.35 20.95 -0.41
N ILE A 469 26.99 19.66 -0.52
CA ILE A 469 25.87 19.18 -1.35
C ILE A 469 24.81 18.43 -0.54
N ALA A 470 25.05 18.22 0.75
CA ALA A 470 24.22 17.38 1.59
C ALA A 470 24.01 17.96 2.99
N VAL A 471 22.92 17.56 3.63
CA VAL A 471 22.75 17.65 5.08
C VAL A 471 23.40 16.43 5.71
N VAL A 472 24.36 16.62 6.62
CA VAL A 472 25.23 15.53 7.12
C VAL A 472 25.32 15.46 8.64
N GLY A 473 25.56 14.25 9.14
CA GLY A 473 26.01 14.03 10.52
C GLY A 473 27.51 14.28 10.69
N THR A 474 27.97 14.26 11.94
CA THR A 474 29.39 14.50 12.27
C THR A 474 29.98 13.49 13.24
N THR A 475 29.14 12.69 13.90
CA THR A 475 29.55 11.64 14.83
C THR A 475 29.31 10.27 14.22
N SER A 476 30.14 9.29 14.57
CA SER A 476 29.92 7.91 14.16
C SER A 476 28.55 7.40 14.62
N GLY A 477 27.80 6.78 13.72
CA GLY A 477 26.47 6.26 14.00
C GLY A 477 25.34 7.30 14.01
N ASP A 478 25.62 8.56 13.64
CA ASP A 478 24.57 9.58 13.50
C ASP A 478 23.51 9.18 12.48
N GLN A 479 23.90 8.50 11.40
CA GLN A 479 23.01 7.91 10.41
C GLN A 479 21.97 8.87 9.80
N ILE A 480 22.37 10.12 9.53
CA ILE A 480 21.47 11.11 8.92
C ILE A 480 20.92 10.62 7.57
N GLY A 481 19.62 10.81 7.37
CA GLY A 481 18.89 10.34 6.17
C GLY A 481 18.24 8.96 6.35
N THR A 482 18.40 8.32 7.51
CA THR A 482 17.61 7.12 7.85
C THR A 482 16.14 7.45 8.06
N ALA A 483 15.83 8.55 8.77
CA ALA A 483 14.47 9.04 8.89
C ALA A 483 14.14 10.03 7.76
N TYR A 484 12.94 9.87 7.17
CA TYR A 484 12.45 10.69 6.07
C TYR A 484 10.93 10.85 6.14
N LYS A 485 10.43 12.04 5.82
CA LYS A 485 9.00 12.29 5.57
C LYS A 485 8.81 13.33 4.48
N LEU A 486 7.99 12.99 3.48
CA LEU A 486 7.45 13.96 2.54
C LEU A 486 6.22 14.64 3.14
N LEU A 487 6.22 15.97 3.15
CA LEU A 487 5.08 16.78 3.57
C LEU A 487 4.11 16.99 2.41
N THR A 488 2.85 17.25 2.73
CA THR A 488 1.76 17.46 1.75
C THR A 488 1.99 18.70 0.86
N ASN A 489 2.84 19.63 1.29
CA ASN A 489 3.27 20.80 0.51
C ASN A 489 4.53 20.57 -0.33
N GLY A 490 5.09 19.35 -0.34
CA GLY A 490 6.28 18.97 -1.11
C GLY A 490 7.62 19.21 -0.43
N ASN A 491 7.65 19.81 0.77
CA ASN A 491 8.88 19.89 1.59
C ASN A 491 9.17 18.57 2.30
N LEU A 492 10.36 18.46 2.87
CA LEU A 492 10.90 17.22 3.40
C LEU A 492 11.33 17.38 4.85
N LEU A 493 11.23 16.30 5.60
CA LEU A 493 11.90 16.12 6.87
C LEU A 493 12.94 15.02 6.71
N VAL A 494 14.16 15.26 7.19
CA VAL A 494 15.26 14.30 7.18
C VAL A 494 15.90 14.25 8.57
N GLY A 495 16.23 13.07 9.05
CA GLY A 495 16.75 12.94 10.41
C GLY A 495 17.30 11.57 10.74
N SER A 496 17.46 11.34 12.03
CA SER A 496 17.88 10.07 12.61
C SER A 496 17.56 10.07 14.10
N GLY A 497 16.99 8.96 14.61
CA GLY A 497 16.83 8.76 16.05
C GLY A 497 18.12 8.46 16.79
N SER A 498 19.13 7.96 16.08
CA SER A 498 20.43 7.60 16.64
C SER A 498 21.37 8.80 16.79
N TRP A 499 20.98 9.97 16.28
CA TRP A 499 21.85 11.14 16.24
C TRP A 499 22.34 11.55 17.63
N THR A 500 23.63 11.89 17.70
CA THR A 500 24.31 12.28 18.94
C THR A 500 24.38 13.80 19.08
N ASN A 501 23.77 14.32 20.15
CA ASN A 501 23.83 15.75 20.49
C ASN A 501 25.00 16.03 21.45
N GLY A 502 26.18 16.29 20.91
CA GLY A 502 27.39 16.46 21.73
C GLY A 502 27.78 15.15 22.43
N SER A 503 27.56 15.06 23.75
CA SER A 503 27.80 13.83 24.52
C SER A 503 26.53 13.00 24.75
N ILE A 504 25.38 13.44 24.26
CA ILE A 504 24.08 12.80 24.48
C ILE A 504 23.81 11.84 23.33
N ALA A 505 24.10 10.56 23.55
CA ALA A 505 23.86 9.50 22.58
C ALA A 505 22.36 9.26 22.37
N GLY A 506 21.94 9.05 21.12
CA GLY A 506 20.54 8.73 20.79
C GLY A 506 19.54 9.83 21.15
N ALA A 507 19.99 11.09 21.25
CA ALA A 507 19.07 12.21 21.45
C ALA A 507 18.09 12.32 20.26
N GLY A 508 18.60 12.02 19.06
CA GLY A 508 17.86 12.08 17.82
C GLY A 508 17.65 13.50 17.32
N LEU A 509 17.38 13.62 16.02
CA LEU A 509 17.02 14.88 15.37
C LEU A 509 16.04 14.69 14.23
N LEU A 510 15.29 15.77 13.94
CA LEU A 510 14.57 15.93 12.68
C LEU A 510 14.81 17.33 12.09
N ALA A 511 15.45 17.39 10.93
CA ALA A 511 15.73 18.62 10.19
C ALA A 511 14.72 18.83 9.06
N PHE A 512 14.33 20.08 8.87
CA PHE A 512 13.51 20.51 7.74
C PHE A 512 14.38 20.74 6.49
N MET A 513 13.87 20.36 5.32
CA MET A 513 14.50 20.61 4.03
C MET A 513 13.44 21.06 3.00
N ASN A 514 13.74 22.14 2.27
CA ASN A 514 12.85 22.63 1.22
C ASN A 514 12.89 21.68 0.00
N GLY A 515 11.75 21.20 -0.47
CA GLY A 515 11.70 20.23 -1.58
C GLY A 515 12.07 20.83 -2.95
N SER A 516 11.94 22.15 -3.10
CA SER A 516 12.23 22.87 -4.34
C SER A 516 13.68 23.35 -4.46
N THR A 517 14.33 23.70 -3.34
CA THR A 517 15.69 24.26 -3.33
C THR A 517 16.72 23.41 -2.57
N GLY A 518 16.27 22.40 -1.82
CA GLY A 518 17.13 21.56 -1.01
C GLY A 518 17.61 22.22 0.28
N GLY A 519 18.64 21.62 0.86
CA GLY A 519 19.36 22.10 2.04
C GLY A 519 20.72 21.42 2.12
N THR A 520 21.70 22.09 2.74
CA THR A 520 23.07 21.59 2.91
C THR A 520 23.63 22.02 4.27
N GLY A 521 24.73 21.38 4.69
CA GLY A 521 25.44 21.71 5.92
C GLY A 521 25.30 20.65 7.02
N VAL A 522 25.90 20.95 8.18
CA VAL A 522 25.87 20.06 9.34
C VAL A 522 24.58 20.28 10.16
N VAL A 523 23.98 19.19 10.60
CA VAL A 523 22.82 19.20 11.49
C VAL A 523 23.18 19.66 12.92
N SER A 524 22.30 20.42 13.55
CA SER A 524 22.45 20.91 14.93
C SER A 524 21.10 21.35 15.52
N GLY A 525 21.07 21.70 16.80
CA GLY A 525 19.86 22.29 17.42
C GLY A 525 19.40 23.62 16.83
N SER A 526 20.19 24.27 15.97
CA SER A 526 19.81 25.52 15.29
C SER A 526 18.94 25.29 14.05
N ASN A 527 19.05 24.13 13.41
CA ASN A 527 18.38 23.81 12.14
C ASN A 527 17.53 22.52 12.21
N ALA A 528 17.42 21.91 13.39
CA ALA A 528 16.63 20.70 13.62
C ALA A 528 15.89 20.75 14.96
N ILE A 529 14.80 19.98 15.07
CA ILE A 529 14.18 19.61 16.33
C ILE A 529 15.01 18.47 16.92
N ILE A 530 15.43 18.58 18.18
CA ILE A 530 16.39 17.66 18.81
C ILE A 530 15.92 17.17 20.17
N GLY A 531 16.37 15.97 20.55
CA GLY A 531 16.28 15.49 21.92
C GLY A 531 17.30 16.14 22.84
N THR A 532 17.07 16.01 24.14
CA THR A 532 17.90 16.57 25.21
C THR A 532 18.36 15.52 26.23
N SER A 533 17.86 14.29 26.12
CA SER A 533 18.21 13.16 26.97
C SER A 533 18.68 11.97 26.12
N THR A 534 19.35 11.03 26.78
CA THR A 534 19.85 9.81 26.14
C THR A 534 18.67 8.95 25.68
N ASN A 535 18.69 8.51 24.43
CA ASN A 535 17.64 7.69 23.82
C ASN A 535 16.25 8.36 23.67
N ASP A 536 16.16 9.69 23.71
CA ASP A 536 14.93 10.42 23.35
C ASP A 536 14.44 10.03 21.94
N GLY A 537 15.36 9.71 21.02
CA GLY A 537 15.04 9.20 19.69
C GLY A 537 14.23 10.17 18.84
N VAL A 538 14.39 11.49 19.03
CA VAL A 538 13.66 12.50 18.26
C VAL A 538 13.91 12.30 16.76
N GLY A 539 12.84 12.44 15.96
CA GLY A 539 12.90 12.30 14.51
C GLY A 539 12.78 10.87 13.97
N LEU A 540 12.65 9.85 14.83
CA LEU A 540 12.26 8.50 14.39
C LEU A 540 10.88 8.46 13.72
N PHE A 541 9.94 9.24 14.25
CA PHE A 541 8.56 9.23 13.80
C PHE A 541 8.05 10.64 13.56
N SER A 542 7.40 10.83 12.41
CA SER A 542 6.75 12.08 12.07
C SER A 542 5.52 11.87 11.19
N VAL A 543 4.57 12.78 11.32
CA VAL A 543 3.31 12.75 10.60
C VAL A 543 3.12 14.05 9.84
N ALA A 544 2.87 13.92 8.53
CA ALA A 544 2.51 15.03 7.68
C ALA A 544 1.02 15.29 7.83
N LEU A 545 0.66 16.55 8.02
CA LEU A 545 -0.71 17.00 8.16
C LEU A 545 -1.26 17.47 6.81
N THR A 546 -2.58 17.45 6.63
CA THR A 546 -3.23 17.86 5.37
C THR A 546 -3.03 19.34 5.05
N ASN A 547 -2.70 20.16 6.06
CA ASN A 547 -2.46 21.60 5.92
C ASN A 547 -1.01 21.97 5.57
N GLY A 548 -0.13 20.99 5.28
CA GLY A 548 1.28 21.22 4.95
C GLY A 548 2.23 21.18 6.15
N ASN A 549 1.74 21.25 7.39
CA ASN A 549 2.56 21.17 8.59
C ASN A 549 2.86 19.71 8.99
N TYR A 550 3.56 19.53 10.11
CA TYR A 550 3.91 18.21 10.61
C TYR A 550 3.89 18.12 12.13
N LEU A 551 3.83 16.88 12.62
CA LEU A 551 4.04 16.52 14.01
C LEU A 551 5.28 15.62 14.12
N VAL A 552 6.09 15.83 15.14
CA VAL A 552 7.19 14.94 15.55
C VAL A 552 6.72 14.13 16.74
N LEU A 553 6.78 12.81 16.62
CA LEU A 553 6.34 11.88 17.66
C LEU A 553 7.59 11.30 18.35
N SER A 554 7.81 11.73 19.58
CA SER A 554 8.98 11.35 20.37
C SER A 554 8.53 10.46 21.53
N HIS A 555 8.29 9.19 21.22
CA HIS A 555 7.76 8.16 22.13
C HIS A 555 8.56 8.03 23.43
N SER A 556 9.89 7.96 23.29
CA SER A 556 10.82 7.78 24.39
C SER A 556 11.30 9.10 24.98
N TRP A 557 10.65 10.22 24.68
CA TRP A 557 11.10 11.51 25.18
C TRP A 557 10.98 11.59 26.71
N ASP A 558 12.09 11.99 27.32
CA ASP A 558 12.19 12.21 28.76
C ASP A 558 11.83 13.66 29.12
N GLY A 559 10.87 13.82 30.02
CA GLY A 559 10.49 15.11 30.59
C GLY A 559 10.73 15.15 32.09
N THR A 560 9.66 15.31 32.87
CA THR A 560 9.71 15.20 34.34
C THR A 560 9.85 13.75 34.82
N ALA A 561 9.58 12.78 33.97
CA ALA A 561 9.82 11.35 34.17
C ALA A 561 10.36 10.73 32.87
N ALA A 562 10.83 9.48 32.97
CA ALA A 562 11.36 8.77 31.81
C ALA A 562 10.25 8.29 30.87
N ASN A 563 10.47 8.39 29.56
CA ASN A 563 9.58 7.93 28.49
C ASN A 563 8.12 8.43 28.62
N ILE A 564 7.92 9.68 29.06
CA ILE A 564 6.55 10.25 29.12
C ILE A 564 6.01 10.56 27.72
N GLY A 565 6.90 10.65 26.74
CA GLY A 565 6.56 10.91 25.35
C GLY A 565 6.21 12.37 25.07
N ALA A 566 6.46 12.79 23.84
CA ALA A 566 6.12 14.13 23.36
C ALA A 566 5.61 14.12 21.92
N VAL A 567 4.67 15.02 21.64
CA VAL A 567 4.19 15.36 20.30
C VAL A 567 4.47 16.84 20.05
N THR A 568 5.47 17.12 19.21
CA THR A 568 5.91 18.49 18.89
C THR A 568 5.36 18.90 17.54
N TRP A 569 4.72 20.07 17.47
CA TRP A 569 4.30 20.64 16.19
C TRP A 569 5.47 21.27 15.44
N GLY A 570 5.47 21.16 14.10
CA GLY A 570 6.44 21.81 13.24
C GLY A 570 5.80 22.52 12.05
N ASN A 571 6.35 23.69 11.71
CA ASN A 571 5.94 24.48 10.56
C ASN A 571 6.50 23.88 9.26
N GLY A 572 5.62 23.40 8.38
CA GLY A 572 6.05 22.75 7.14
C GLY A 572 6.51 23.69 6.03
N THR A 573 6.47 25.01 6.23
CA THR A 573 6.92 26.01 5.26
C THR A 573 8.29 26.55 5.60
N THR A 574 8.52 26.93 6.86
CA THR A 574 9.78 27.52 7.32
C THR A 574 10.66 26.56 8.12
N GLY A 575 10.13 25.39 8.48
CA GLY A 575 10.75 24.51 9.45
C GLY A 575 10.55 25.00 10.88
N THR A 576 10.92 24.14 11.83
CA THR A 576 10.97 24.43 13.26
C THR A 576 12.24 23.79 13.80
N SER A 577 12.91 24.45 14.75
CA SER A 577 14.15 23.98 15.36
C SER A 577 14.20 24.28 16.85
N GLY A 578 15.11 23.61 17.54
CA GLY A 578 15.29 23.71 18.98
C GLY A 578 14.94 22.41 19.73
N PRO A 579 15.15 22.38 21.05
CA PRO A 579 14.89 21.18 21.86
C PRO A 579 13.39 20.89 21.99
N VAL A 580 13.04 19.61 22.03
CA VAL A 580 11.73 19.16 22.50
C VAL A 580 11.59 19.51 23.98
N SER A 581 10.45 20.07 24.37
CA SER A 581 10.17 20.48 25.74
C SER A 581 8.67 20.52 26.04
N THR A 582 8.31 20.62 27.32
CA THR A 582 6.91 20.84 27.73
C THR A 582 6.34 22.19 27.28
N ALA A 583 7.19 23.14 26.84
CA ALA A 583 6.76 24.45 26.37
C ALA A 583 6.29 24.44 24.90
N ASN A 584 6.68 23.43 24.11
CA ASN A 584 6.38 23.35 22.67
C ASN A 584 5.75 22.02 22.25
N SER A 585 5.43 21.15 23.21
CA SER A 585 4.94 19.80 22.93
C SER A 585 3.76 19.42 23.83
N VAL A 586 2.89 18.58 23.27
CA VAL A 586 1.90 17.83 24.03
C VAL A 586 2.59 16.60 24.62
N VAL A 587 2.51 16.39 25.92
CA VAL A 587 3.29 15.36 26.64
C VAL A 587 2.41 14.48 27.51
N GLY A 588 2.89 13.26 27.79
CA GLY A 588 2.35 12.43 28.86
C GLY A 588 2.59 13.03 30.24
N GLY A 589 1.94 12.48 31.26
CA GLY A 589 2.04 12.92 32.65
C GLY A 589 2.87 11.99 33.55
N SER A 590 3.06 10.74 33.14
CA SER A 590 3.58 9.65 33.95
C SER A 590 4.65 8.83 33.22
N PHE A 591 5.45 8.09 34.00
CA PHE A 591 6.47 7.18 33.51
C PHE A 591 5.89 6.20 32.47
N ASN A 592 6.55 6.05 31.33
CA ASN A 592 6.17 5.12 30.24
C ASN A 592 4.83 5.40 29.52
N ASP A 593 4.17 6.55 29.75
CA ASP A 593 2.98 6.95 28.99
C ASP A 593 3.22 6.91 27.46
N GLY A 594 4.45 7.25 27.02
CA GLY A 594 4.85 7.31 25.61
C GLY A 594 5.49 6.04 25.05
N SER A 595 5.63 4.98 25.86
CA SER A 595 6.46 3.80 25.55
C SER A 595 5.98 2.93 24.36
N SER A 596 4.81 3.23 23.80
CA SER A 596 4.25 2.56 22.64
C SER A 596 4.06 3.52 21.47
N PRO A 597 4.12 3.05 20.21
CA PRO A 597 3.97 3.91 19.05
C PRO A 597 2.63 4.65 19.13
N ILE A 598 2.69 5.97 19.08
CA ILE A 598 1.56 6.88 19.04
C ILE A 598 1.09 6.91 17.59
N PRO A 599 -0.01 6.23 17.20
CA PRO A 599 -0.61 6.55 15.93
C PRO A 599 -1.09 8.00 15.99
N ALA A 600 -0.63 8.83 15.05
CA ALA A 600 -1.23 10.13 14.80
C ALA A 600 -1.99 10.03 13.47
N LEU A 601 -3.32 10.09 13.55
CA LEU A 601 -4.23 9.97 12.43
C LEU A 601 -4.62 11.38 11.96
N PRO A 602 -4.10 11.86 10.82
CA PRO A 602 -4.46 13.18 10.31
C PRO A 602 -5.94 13.26 9.98
N THR A 603 -6.52 14.41 10.31
CA THR A 603 -7.88 14.80 9.95
C THR A 603 -7.86 15.64 8.68
N SER A 604 -9.01 15.78 8.02
CA SER A 604 -9.18 16.64 6.86
C SER A 604 -8.88 18.11 7.18
N LYS A 605 -9.08 18.55 8.43
CA LYS A 605 -8.82 19.92 8.92
C LYS A 605 -7.35 20.22 9.21
N GLY A 606 -6.45 19.25 9.04
CA GLY A 606 -5.03 19.41 9.32
C GLY A 606 -4.66 19.28 10.79
N ASP A 607 -5.58 18.83 11.64
CA ASP A 607 -5.32 18.35 13.00
C ASP A 607 -4.96 16.86 12.95
N ALA A 608 -4.56 16.27 14.08
CA ALA A 608 -4.36 14.82 14.18
C ALA A 608 -4.90 14.25 15.49
N VAL A 609 -5.51 13.06 15.40
CA VAL A 609 -5.83 12.26 16.59
C VAL A 609 -4.59 11.46 16.97
N ILE A 610 -4.04 11.71 18.15
CA ILE A 610 -2.95 10.92 18.73
C ILE A 610 -3.52 9.88 19.67
N ALA A 611 -2.89 8.70 19.75
CA ALA A 611 -3.20 7.72 20.79
C ALA A 611 -1.96 7.36 21.60
N MET A 612 -2.09 7.18 22.92
CA MET A 612 -1.02 6.69 23.79
C MET A 612 -1.56 5.46 24.51
N SER A 613 -1.05 4.27 24.19
CA SER A 613 -1.57 3.03 24.79
C SER A 613 -1.09 2.78 26.21
N GLY A 614 0.12 3.24 26.55
CA GLY A 614 0.67 3.14 27.89
C GLY A 614 0.19 4.22 28.85
N PHE A 615 -0.82 5.01 28.45
CA PHE A 615 -1.28 6.13 29.27
C PHE A 615 -2.00 5.65 30.52
N ASP A 616 -1.45 6.05 31.66
CA ASP A 616 -2.00 5.73 32.97
C ASP A 616 -3.02 6.79 33.41
N VAL A 617 -4.16 6.33 33.91
CA VAL A 617 -5.10 7.17 34.66
C VAL A 617 -5.18 6.70 36.11
N PRO A 618 -5.48 7.58 37.08
CA PRO A 618 -5.58 7.18 38.48
C PRO A 618 -6.47 5.94 38.68
N GLY A 619 -5.89 4.84 39.15
CA GLY A 619 -6.58 3.57 39.40
C GLY A 619 -6.74 2.63 38.19
N ARG A 620 -6.27 2.99 36.98
CA ARG A 620 -6.25 2.11 35.80
C ARG A 620 -4.92 2.26 35.06
N SER A 621 -4.06 1.25 35.17
CA SER A 621 -2.81 1.20 34.40
C SER A 621 -3.07 0.84 32.95
N ASP A 622 -2.32 1.43 32.02
CA ASP A 622 -2.42 1.15 30.58
C ASP A 622 -3.86 1.24 30.04
N ALA A 623 -4.65 2.20 30.55
CA ALA A 623 -6.01 2.42 30.08
C ALA A 623 -6.03 2.87 28.61
N GLY A 624 -4.92 3.42 28.15
CA GLY A 624 -4.78 4.03 26.85
C GLY A 624 -5.59 5.33 26.75
N MET A 625 -5.19 6.17 25.82
CA MET A 625 -5.91 7.42 25.56
C MET A 625 -5.87 7.81 24.09
N MET A 626 -6.82 8.64 23.69
CA MET A 626 -6.84 9.37 22.42
C MET A 626 -7.09 10.85 22.66
N SER A 627 -6.39 11.71 21.95
CA SER A 627 -6.60 13.17 22.01
C SER A 627 -6.43 13.82 20.65
N LEU A 628 -7.12 14.93 20.43
CA LEU A 628 -7.00 15.72 19.21
C LEU A 628 -5.92 16.80 19.40
N VAL A 629 -4.83 16.69 18.64
CA VAL A 629 -3.76 17.69 18.59
C VAL A 629 -4.01 18.63 17.42
N LYS A 630 -4.01 19.94 17.71
CA LYS A 630 -4.19 20.98 16.71
C LYS A 630 -2.95 21.12 15.83
N GLY A 631 -3.16 21.20 14.52
CA GLY A 631 -2.07 21.27 13.55
C GLY A 631 -1.76 22.67 13.02
N ASN A 632 -2.34 23.71 13.62
CA ASN A 632 -2.22 25.10 13.18
C ASN A 632 -1.22 25.93 14.01
N GLY A 633 -0.47 25.32 14.92
CA GLY A 633 0.57 25.99 15.68
C GLY A 633 1.13 25.13 16.81
N PRO A 634 2.20 25.60 17.49
CA PRO A 634 2.73 24.94 18.66
C PRO A 634 1.64 24.81 19.72
N SER A 635 1.50 23.59 20.26
CA SER A 635 0.62 23.31 21.38
C SER A 635 1.45 22.77 22.54
N SER A 636 1.16 23.26 23.73
CA SER A 636 1.74 22.77 24.98
C SER A 636 0.61 22.34 25.90
N ALA A 637 0.56 21.06 26.20
CA ALA A 637 -0.43 20.49 27.10
C ALA A 637 0.12 19.22 27.73
N VAL A 638 -0.22 19.00 29.00
CA VAL A 638 -0.09 17.68 29.62
C VAL A 638 -1.41 16.95 29.38
N LEU A 639 -1.33 15.72 28.89
CA LEU A 639 -2.51 14.91 28.64
C LEU A 639 -3.09 14.39 29.96
N THR A 640 -4.42 14.46 30.07
CA THR A 640 -5.20 14.13 31.27
C THR A 640 -6.57 13.64 30.84
N THR A 641 -7.39 13.13 31.77
CA THR A 641 -8.78 12.73 31.49
C THR A 641 -9.69 13.88 31.08
N SER A 642 -9.31 15.15 31.26
CA SER A 642 -10.12 16.31 30.86
C SER A 642 -9.94 16.73 29.40
N ASN A 643 -8.86 16.30 28.75
CA ASN A 643 -8.52 16.65 27.37
C ASN A 643 -8.20 15.43 26.51
N ALA A 644 -8.58 14.25 26.98
CA ALA A 644 -8.39 12.97 26.31
C ALA A 644 -9.59 12.05 26.52
N TYR A 645 -9.80 11.18 25.55
CA TYR A 645 -10.71 10.05 25.65
C TYR A 645 -9.95 8.82 26.11
N VAL A 646 -10.34 8.25 27.25
CA VAL A 646 -9.59 7.17 27.92
C VAL A 646 -10.38 5.86 27.95
N GLY A 647 -9.65 4.75 28.07
CA GLY A 647 -10.26 3.44 28.31
C GLY A 647 -11.04 3.38 29.63
N GLY A 648 -12.07 2.55 29.64
CA GLY A 648 -12.94 2.28 30.77
C GLY A 648 -12.32 1.33 31.79
N SER A 649 -11.36 0.50 31.38
CA SER A 649 -10.69 -0.49 32.22
C SER A 649 -9.15 -0.47 32.05
N ALA A 650 -8.44 -1.16 32.96
CA ALA A 650 -6.99 -1.32 32.85
C ALA A 650 -6.65 -2.28 31.69
N SER A 651 -5.55 -2.01 30.98
CA SER A 651 -5.08 -2.80 29.83
C SER A 651 -6.09 -2.88 28.66
N GLU A 652 -6.98 -1.90 28.52
CA GLU A 652 -7.92 -1.81 27.40
C GLU A 652 -7.22 -1.35 26.11
N PHE A 653 -6.03 -0.75 26.21
CA PHE A 653 -5.18 -0.35 25.09
C PHE A 653 -5.94 0.39 23.98
N MET A 654 -6.76 1.36 24.38
CA MET A 654 -7.61 2.12 23.47
C MET A 654 -6.82 2.75 22.32
N GLY A 655 -7.30 2.54 21.10
CA GLY A 655 -6.69 3.12 19.89
C GLY A 655 -5.51 2.32 19.33
N THR A 656 -5.01 1.30 20.02
CA THR A 656 -3.91 0.45 19.53
C THR A 656 -4.42 -0.93 19.14
N GLY A 657 -4.89 -1.01 17.90
CA GLY A 657 -5.37 -2.24 17.27
C GLY A 657 -5.58 -2.04 15.78
N VAL A 658 -5.53 -3.13 15.01
CA VAL A 658 -5.84 -3.12 13.58
C VAL A 658 -7.31 -2.74 13.41
N GLY A 659 -7.60 -1.47 13.06
CA GLY A 659 -8.96 -1.03 12.76
C GLY A 659 -9.33 0.39 13.18
N THR A 660 -8.54 1.07 14.01
CA THR A 660 -8.81 2.49 14.31
C THR A 660 -8.57 3.34 13.08
N THR A 661 -9.59 4.07 12.62
CA THR A 661 -9.52 4.86 11.38
C THR A 661 -10.22 6.20 11.54
N VAL A 662 -9.62 7.24 10.93
CA VAL A 662 -10.30 8.52 10.71
C VAL A 662 -10.96 8.46 9.34
N THR A 663 -12.26 8.68 9.29
CA THR A 663 -13.07 8.68 8.08
C THR A 663 -12.89 10.00 7.31
N PRO A 664 -13.22 10.06 6.01
CA PRO A 664 -13.10 11.29 5.21
C PRO A 664 -13.87 12.51 5.75
N ASP A 665 -14.90 12.29 6.55
CA ASP A 665 -15.70 13.29 7.26
C ASP A 665 -15.27 13.48 8.73
N ASP A 666 -14.03 13.10 9.07
CA ASP A 666 -13.40 13.28 10.37
C ASP A 666 -14.14 12.60 11.54
N ARG A 667 -14.78 11.45 11.30
CA ARG A 667 -15.20 10.53 12.36
C ARG A 667 -14.09 9.55 12.69
N LEU A 668 -14.03 9.13 13.94
CA LEU A 668 -13.07 8.16 14.41
C LEU A 668 -13.79 6.85 14.73
N VAL A 669 -13.58 5.84 13.88
CA VAL A 669 -14.03 4.47 14.15
C VAL A 669 -12.94 3.77 14.94
N ILE A 670 -13.25 3.31 16.16
CA ILE A 670 -12.31 2.65 17.06
C ILE A 670 -12.75 1.19 17.17
N VAL A 671 -11.83 0.26 16.93
CA VAL A 671 -12.08 -1.17 17.13
C VAL A 671 -11.26 -1.64 18.32
N SER A 672 -11.94 -2.08 19.37
CA SER A 672 -11.32 -2.69 20.54
C SER A 672 -11.78 -4.14 20.67
N SER A 673 -10.98 -5.07 20.13
CA SER A 673 -11.31 -6.52 20.15
C SER A 673 -11.26 -7.14 21.55
N ASN A 674 -10.47 -6.53 22.45
CA ASN A 674 -10.25 -7.03 23.81
C ASN A 674 -10.99 -6.20 24.86
N TRP A 675 -11.98 -5.40 24.43
CA TRP A 675 -12.79 -4.60 25.34
C TRP A 675 -13.34 -5.46 26.49
N ASP A 676 -13.08 -5.03 27.71
CA ASP A 676 -13.54 -5.65 28.94
C ASP A 676 -14.25 -4.59 29.80
N THR A 677 -15.53 -4.83 30.09
CA THR A 677 -16.34 -3.95 30.95
C THR A 677 -15.98 -4.09 32.43
N GLY A 678 -14.99 -4.92 32.77
CA GLY A 678 -14.64 -5.27 34.14
C GLY A 678 -15.64 -6.23 34.80
N VAL A 679 -16.62 -6.72 34.03
CA VAL A 679 -17.66 -7.65 34.45
C VAL A 679 -17.79 -8.74 33.37
N ALA A 680 -17.93 -10.00 33.79
CA ALA A 680 -18.12 -11.12 32.86
C ALA A 680 -19.39 -10.91 32.02
N PRO A 681 -19.37 -11.23 30.71
CA PRO A 681 -18.29 -11.92 29.99
C PRO A 681 -17.11 -11.02 29.57
N LEU A 682 -15.89 -11.54 29.69
CA LEU A 682 -14.66 -10.83 29.32
C LEU A 682 -14.40 -10.91 27.80
N ASN A 683 -13.65 -9.95 27.25
CA ASN A 683 -13.24 -9.90 25.83
C ASN A 683 -14.40 -9.94 24.82
N VAL A 684 -15.48 -9.23 25.14
CA VAL A 684 -16.66 -9.13 24.27
C VAL A 684 -16.45 -8.24 23.05
N GLY A 685 -15.45 -7.36 23.12
CA GLY A 685 -15.13 -6.38 22.08
C GLY A 685 -16.12 -5.22 22.00
N ALA A 686 -15.65 -4.11 21.44
CA ALA A 686 -16.45 -2.93 21.17
C ALA A 686 -16.00 -2.22 19.89
N ILE A 687 -16.95 -1.61 19.19
CA ILE A 687 -16.69 -0.69 18.09
C ILE A 687 -17.28 0.66 18.47
N CYS A 688 -16.43 1.66 18.62
CA CYS A 688 -16.84 3.02 18.98
C CYS A 688 -16.77 3.96 17.79
N LEU A 689 -17.62 4.98 17.80
CA LEU A 689 -17.63 6.06 16.81
C LEU A 689 -17.54 7.40 17.56
N LEU A 690 -16.47 8.16 17.32
CA LEU A 690 -16.27 9.49 17.90
C LEU A 690 -16.21 10.56 16.81
N ASP A 691 -16.39 11.82 17.21
CA ASP A 691 -16.24 13.00 16.36
C ASP A 691 -14.87 13.63 16.55
N ALA A 692 -13.99 13.53 15.55
CA ALA A 692 -12.66 14.16 15.59
C ALA A 692 -12.67 15.61 15.11
N THR A 693 -13.85 16.19 14.82
CA THR A 693 -13.99 17.61 14.49
C THR A 693 -14.02 18.53 15.73
N VAL A 694 -14.24 17.95 16.91
CA VAL A 694 -14.30 18.61 18.21
C VAL A 694 -13.28 17.98 19.17
N PRO A 695 -12.91 18.65 20.28
CA PRO A 695 -12.04 18.06 21.29
C PRO A 695 -12.60 16.73 21.79
N ILE A 696 -11.79 15.67 21.66
CA ILE A 696 -12.18 14.32 22.08
C ILE A 696 -11.84 14.21 23.57
N SER A 697 -12.86 14.09 24.41
CA SER A 697 -12.71 13.92 25.86
C SER A 697 -13.75 12.95 26.41
N GLY A 698 -13.46 12.34 27.55
CA GLY A 698 -14.39 11.48 28.25
C GLY A 698 -13.86 10.05 28.39
N GLN A 699 -14.79 9.14 28.66
CA GLN A 699 -14.49 7.73 28.86
C GLN A 699 -15.29 6.89 27.89
N SER A 700 -14.71 5.78 27.50
CA SER A 700 -15.33 4.78 26.69
C SER A 700 -16.59 4.16 27.35
N GLY A 701 -17.70 4.07 26.60
CA GLY A 701 -19.01 3.62 27.13
C GLY A 701 -20.13 3.44 26.10
N ASP A 702 -21.26 2.87 26.51
CA ASP A 702 -22.37 2.38 25.66
C ASP A 702 -23.01 3.42 24.74
N SER A 703 -22.94 4.71 25.08
CA SER A 703 -23.53 5.79 24.26
C SER A 703 -22.76 6.05 22.96
N SER A 704 -21.50 5.63 22.90
CA SER A 704 -20.58 5.92 21.80
C SER A 704 -20.02 4.65 21.17
N CYS A 705 -20.43 3.47 21.66
CA CYS A 705 -19.86 2.18 21.33
C CYS A 705 -20.94 1.10 21.15
N ILE A 706 -20.77 0.25 20.15
CA ILE A 706 -21.51 -1.01 20.02
C ILE A 706 -20.65 -2.12 20.61
N THR A 707 -21.11 -2.71 21.69
CA THR A 707 -20.42 -3.80 22.41
C THR A 707 -20.91 -5.16 21.94
N GLY A 708 -20.02 -6.15 21.92
CA GLY A 708 -20.41 -7.56 21.87
C GLY A 708 -21.00 -8.00 23.20
N THR A 709 -21.66 -9.16 23.21
CA THR A 709 -22.22 -9.78 24.42
C THR A 709 -21.71 -11.20 24.66
N VAL A 710 -20.88 -11.73 23.75
CA VAL A 710 -20.39 -13.11 23.79
C VAL A 710 -18.91 -13.12 24.18
N ALA A 711 -18.57 -13.90 25.23
CA ALA A 711 -17.22 -14.00 25.76
C ALA A 711 -16.19 -14.40 24.68
N ASN A 712 -15.04 -13.72 24.65
CA ASN A 712 -13.94 -13.96 23.72
C ASN A 712 -14.27 -13.84 22.22
N GLN A 713 -15.42 -13.23 21.87
CA GLN A 713 -15.84 -13.05 20.48
C GLN A 713 -15.65 -11.62 19.97
N GLY A 714 -14.97 -10.73 20.70
CA GLY A 714 -14.75 -9.35 20.26
C GLY A 714 -14.03 -9.20 18.93
N SER A 715 -13.14 -10.13 18.58
CA SER A 715 -12.46 -10.19 17.27
C SER A 715 -13.39 -10.55 16.10
N SER A 716 -14.57 -11.11 16.39
CA SER A 716 -15.58 -11.46 15.38
C SER A 716 -16.38 -10.25 14.89
N LEU A 717 -16.38 -9.15 15.65
CA LEU A 717 -17.09 -7.92 15.28
C LEU A 717 -16.52 -7.36 13.97
N LYS A 718 -17.41 -6.90 13.07
CA LYS A 718 -17.04 -6.30 11.78
C LYS A 718 -17.70 -4.94 11.63
N ALA A 719 -16.89 -3.90 11.36
CA ALA A 719 -17.36 -2.54 11.18
C ALA A 719 -17.36 -2.14 9.70
N ALA A 720 -18.39 -1.40 9.27
CA ALA A 720 -18.40 -0.66 8.02
C ALA A 720 -19.05 0.72 8.24
N TYR A 721 -18.34 1.79 7.91
CA TYR A 721 -18.87 3.16 8.01
C TYR A 721 -19.23 3.71 6.63
N SER A 722 -20.38 4.38 6.53
CA SER A 722 -20.81 5.07 5.32
C SER A 722 -20.72 6.58 5.52
N THR A 723 -19.81 7.25 4.80
CA THR A 723 -19.72 8.72 4.78
C THR A 723 -20.96 9.38 4.19
N LEU A 724 -21.59 8.74 3.20
CA LEU A 724 -22.84 9.20 2.59
C LEU A 724 -23.98 9.28 3.61
N ARG A 725 -24.01 8.34 4.57
CA ARG A 725 -25.06 8.24 5.58
C ARG A 725 -24.66 8.81 6.94
N GLN A 726 -23.37 8.91 7.21
CA GLN A 726 -22.82 9.06 8.56
C GLN A 726 -23.28 7.96 9.52
N GLN A 727 -23.33 6.72 9.00
CA GLN A 727 -23.90 5.57 9.70
C GLN A 727 -22.86 4.45 9.79
N LEU A 728 -22.74 3.87 10.97
CA LEU A 728 -21.89 2.72 11.24
C LEU A 728 -22.74 1.45 11.22
N ALA A 729 -22.31 0.44 10.46
CA ALA A 729 -22.84 -0.91 10.49
C ALA A 729 -21.87 -1.82 11.25
N VAL A 730 -22.37 -2.55 12.24
CA VAL A 730 -21.61 -3.53 13.01
C VAL A 730 -22.22 -4.91 12.86
N GLY A 731 -21.51 -5.81 12.19
CA GLY A 731 -21.83 -7.23 12.18
C GLY A 731 -21.43 -7.88 13.49
N LYS A 732 -22.36 -8.61 14.11
CA LYS A 732 -22.17 -9.38 15.36
C LYS A 732 -22.47 -10.86 15.09
N PRO A 733 -21.57 -11.61 14.40
CA PRO A 733 -21.86 -12.95 13.92
C PRO A 733 -22.25 -13.93 15.03
N ALA A 734 -21.59 -13.81 16.20
CA ALA A 734 -21.87 -14.66 17.36
C ALA A 734 -23.26 -14.42 17.98
N GLU A 735 -23.85 -13.25 17.73
CA GLU A 735 -25.20 -12.88 18.16
C GLU A 735 -26.22 -13.00 17.03
N ASN A 736 -25.75 -13.30 15.81
CA ASN A 736 -26.57 -13.45 14.62
C ASN A 736 -27.40 -12.19 14.31
N VAL A 737 -26.79 -11.01 14.46
CA VAL A 737 -27.42 -9.70 14.19
C VAL A 737 -26.44 -8.74 13.51
N VAL A 738 -27.01 -7.73 12.83
CA VAL A 738 -26.29 -6.53 12.41
C VAL A 738 -26.91 -5.32 13.10
N VAL A 739 -26.08 -4.46 13.68
CA VAL A 739 -26.51 -3.22 14.32
C VAL A 739 -26.11 -2.04 13.46
N LEU A 740 -27.09 -1.20 13.12
CA LEU A 740 -26.87 0.09 12.49
C LEU A 740 -26.93 1.19 13.55
N PHE A 741 -25.91 2.03 13.59
CA PHE A 741 -25.76 3.13 14.54
C PHE A 741 -25.64 4.45 13.78
N ASP A 742 -26.60 5.35 14.03
CA ASP A 742 -26.64 6.68 13.41
C ASP A 742 -26.09 7.72 14.39
N PHE A 743 -25.07 8.47 13.93
CA PHE A 743 -24.45 9.54 14.72
C PHE A 743 -25.12 10.92 14.50
N ARG A 744 -26.03 11.05 13.52
CA ARG A 744 -26.71 12.33 13.20
C ARG A 744 -27.40 12.97 14.41
N LEU A 745 -27.73 12.19 15.44
CA LEU A 745 -28.46 12.65 16.62
C LEU A 745 -27.59 13.29 17.71
N LEU A 746 -26.25 13.25 17.59
CA LEU A 746 -25.35 13.84 18.59
C LEU A 746 -24.87 15.25 18.23
N ALA A 747 -24.91 15.64 16.96
CA ALA A 747 -24.40 16.95 16.50
C ALA A 747 -25.42 18.10 16.63
N ASP A 748 -26.73 17.83 16.62
CA ASP A 748 -27.76 18.87 16.61
C ASP A 748 -28.23 19.31 18.02
N SER A 749 -27.52 18.91 19.08
CA SER A 749 -27.88 19.25 20.48
C SER A 749 -27.07 20.41 21.08
N PHE A 750 -26.24 21.08 20.28
CA PHE A 750 -25.51 22.29 20.68
C PHE A 750 -25.62 23.38 19.61
N GLU A 751 -26.83 23.91 19.40
CA GLU A 751 -27.04 25.30 18.98
C GLU A 751 -28.04 26.01 19.91
#